data_AF-A0A7Y6UJM6-F1
#
_entry.id   AF-A0A7Y6UJM6-F1
#
_cell.length_a   1.000
_cell.length_b   1.000
_cell.length_c   1.000
_cell.angle_alpha   90.00
_cell.angle_beta   90.00
_cell.angle_gamma   90.00
#
_symmetry.space_group_name_H-M   'P 1'
#
loop_
_entity.id
_entity.type
_entity.pdbx_description
1 polymer ?
#
loop_
_entity_poly.entity_id
_entity_poly.type
_entity_poly.pdbx_seq_one_letter_code
_entity_poly.pdbx_strand_id
1 'polypeptide(L)'
;VLGYDVWKRAFGGDKRIVGRTIHMDAMPVTVIGVMPEGFDFLDREEAWIPANVDFAKANRGGHYLNVVVRLADGQTLKTLRDDIAALSAEWSKREGAAGHNHQIRPENHPMIALPFHADLVGNLATTLWLLQGAVLFVLLISIVNVANLLLARAETRTREVAVRHALGASRRRLVRQFLTESVLLGVLGGALGVLVAVWAIDGVTALIPSSAPRASEISLDGRAVVFAVGCAFLASMLFGLAPIFHAKKTNLHGALKDGSNRMTSTKARLRVRRALVVGEIALAVVLVIGCTVMVRSFIKLQRVELGFAPDHLLTFEIELPPKSYPKKTPSQFWTRLQDRLRALPGVKSATLLDDLPPARPINANDIGFPDQPHMPFVPGFSVPWNVDYWQVIGDDGMEALGAHVLRGRAINASDTAESPSVVMINEAFAKKFFPGEDAIGKRVALWESPDLKQLQTQTIVGIVADIKQQGMDKPAGTEVFVPWRQYEQLGGADEQAAPTSLYAVIRTIGAPQNLAPSVHHVIADLDPGIPVSKLRTMDDVMWEAVARPRFLTFLLASFAGIALLLAAVGIYGVMAHTVAQRTHEIGLRVALGAQPAQVRAMVLRQAATLVATGVAIGLGVAVGLQAVLDASLTNLFYGERLSQPVMLVGVALAVTIAALLATWIPARRATKVEPTVALRSE
;
A
#
# COMPACT_ATOMS: atom_id res chain seq x y z
N VAL A 1 1.43 -29.19 10.73
CA VAL A 1 2.78 -28.60 10.60
C VAL A 1 2.81 -27.35 11.45
N LEU A 2 3.86 -27.12 12.24
CA LEU A 2 3.99 -25.90 13.05
C LEU A 2 4.77 -24.81 12.31
N GLY A 3 4.38 -23.56 12.49
CA GLY A 3 5.21 -22.41 12.14
C GLY A 3 6.47 -22.36 13.02
N TYR A 4 7.54 -21.77 12.51
CA TYR A 4 8.81 -21.67 13.22
C TYR A 4 8.68 -20.90 14.53
N ASP A 5 7.92 -19.79 14.52
CA ASP A 5 7.77 -18.90 15.67
C ASP A 5 6.99 -19.54 16.82
N VAL A 6 5.93 -20.29 16.51
CA VAL A 6 5.20 -21.07 17.54
C VAL A 6 6.06 -22.19 18.08
N TRP A 7 6.81 -22.89 17.23
CA TRP A 7 7.74 -23.92 17.68
C TRP A 7 8.79 -23.36 18.66
N LYS A 8 9.31 -22.17 18.41
CA LYS A 8 10.23 -21.47 19.32
C LYS A 8 9.54 -21.02 20.62
N ARG A 9 8.43 -20.28 20.52
CA ARG A 9 7.77 -19.65 21.68
C ARG A 9 7.06 -20.65 22.59
N ALA A 10 6.26 -21.55 22.02
CA ALA A 10 5.41 -22.46 22.79
C ALA A 10 6.09 -23.81 23.10
N PHE A 11 7.03 -24.25 22.25
CA PHE A 11 7.68 -25.56 22.39
C PHE A 11 9.19 -25.48 22.64
N GLY A 12 9.72 -24.28 22.90
CA GLY A 12 11.13 -24.04 23.27
C GLY A 12 12.14 -24.42 22.20
N GLY A 13 11.70 -24.62 20.94
CA GLY A 13 12.58 -25.11 19.88
C GLY A 13 12.97 -26.58 20.03
N ASP A 14 12.16 -27.44 20.67
CA ASP A 14 12.47 -28.87 20.79
C ASP A 14 12.49 -29.55 19.40
N LYS A 15 13.67 -29.97 18.95
CA LYS A 15 13.85 -30.68 17.67
C LYS A 15 13.14 -32.05 17.64
N ARG A 16 12.76 -32.58 18.80
CA ARG A 16 12.02 -33.85 18.95
C ARG A 16 10.50 -33.66 18.93
N ILE A 17 10.01 -32.46 18.60
CA ILE A 17 8.57 -32.19 18.53
C ILE A 17 7.90 -32.97 17.38
N VAL A 18 8.63 -33.23 16.29
CA VAL A 18 8.11 -34.01 15.15
C VAL A 18 7.85 -35.46 15.61
N GLY A 19 6.65 -35.95 15.33
CA GLY A 19 6.12 -37.24 15.79
C GLY A 19 5.41 -37.18 17.15
N ARG A 20 5.46 -36.05 17.88
CA ARG A 20 4.71 -35.89 19.13
C ARG A 20 3.29 -35.41 18.89
N THR A 21 2.40 -35.82 19.78
CA THR A 21 1.02 -35.33 19.83
C THR A 21 0.95 -34.06 20.66
N ILE A 22 0.30 -33.03 20.12
CA ILE A 22 -0.08 -31.80 20.80
C ILE A 22 -1.61 -31.70 20.80
N HIS A 23 -2.18 -30.79 21.60
CA HIS A 23 -3.60 -30.49 21.57
C HIS A 23 -3.83 -29.17 20.83
N MET A 24 -4.73 -29.18 19.86
CA MET A 24 -5.19 -28.03 19.08
C MET A 24 -6.71 -28.11 19.06
N ASP A 25 -7.39 -27.09 19.57
CA ASP A 25 -8.86 -27.05 19.70
C ASP A 25 -9.45 -28.29 20.39
N ALA A 26 -8.81 -28.68 21.51
CA ALA A 26 -9.12 -29.90 22.27
C ALA A 26 -9.02 -31.21 21.47
N MET A 27 -8.43 -31.18 20.27
CA MET A 27 -8.16 -32.35 19.43
C MET A 27 -6.68 -32.74 19.51
N PRO A 28 -6.36 -34.02 19.76
CA PRO A 28 -5.00 -34.50 19.68
C PRO A 28 -4.55 -34.52 18.21
N VAL A 29 -3.51 -33.76 17.89
CA VAL A 29 -2.91 -33.70 16.55
C VAL A 29 -1.42 -34.03 16.62
N THR A 30 -0.92 -34.83 15.67
CA THR A 30 0.50 -35.19 15.62
C THR A 30 1.27 -34.15 14.80
N VAL A 31 2.37 -33.63 15.35
CA VAL A 31 3.25 -32.71 14.65
C VAL A 31 4.05 -33.48 13.61
N ILE A 32 3.75 -33.30 12.33
CA ILE A 32 4.46 -33.97 11.23
C ILE A 32 5.64 -33.17 10.66
N GLY A 33 5.83 -31.93 11.11
CA GLY A 33 6.89 -31.05 10.62
C GLY A 33 6.84 -29.66 11.24
N VAL A 34 7.95 -28.93 11.09
CA VAL A 34 8.11 -27.52 11.48
C VAL A 34 8.59 -26.76 10.24
N MET A 35 7.97 -25.61 9.95
CA MET A 35 8.38 -24.76 8.83
C MET A 35 9.76 -24.13 9.07
N PRO A 36 10.51 -23.82 8.00
CA PRO A 36 11.76 -23.08 8.11
C PRO A 36 11.57 -21.70 8.76
N GLU A 37 12.64 -21.17 9.34
CA GLU A 37 12.68 -19.79 9.84
C GLU A 37 12.36 -18.81 8.70
N GLY A 38 11.49 -17.83 8.98
CA GLY A 38 11.07 -16.82 8.01
C GLY A 38 10.10 -17.32 6.92
N PHE A 39 9.64 -18.58 6.98
CA PHE A 39 8.57 -19.06 6.10
C PHE A 39 7.22 -18.50 6.56
N ASP A 40 6.65 -17.63 5.73
CA ASP A 40 5.35 -17.00 5.93
C ASP A 40 4.44 -17.35 4.74
N PHE A 41 3.36 -18.08 4.99
CA PHE A 41 2.45 -18.58 3.96
C PHE A 41 1.03 -18.12 4.26
N LEU A 42 0.48 -17.28 3.38
CA LEU A 42 -0.89 -16.72 3.46
C LEU A 42 -1.21 -16.15 4.84
N ASP A 43 -0.50 -15.09 5.23
CA ASP A 43 -0.79 -14.23 6.41
C ASP A 43 -0.47 -14.83 7.79
N ARG A 44 0.80 -15.19 8.04
CA ARG A 44 1.37 -15.55 9.35
C ARG A 44 0.58 -16.57 10.15
N GLU A 45 0.07 -17.59 9.48
CA GLU A 45 -0.54 -18.72 10.16
C GLU A 45 0.48 -19.43 11.06
N GLU A 46 0.06 -19.73 12.29
CA GLU A 46 0.94 -20.32 13.30
C GLU A 46 1.06 -21.84 13.18
N ALA A 47 0.07 -22.49 12.55
CA ALA A 47 0.05 -23.92 12.28
C ALA A 47 -0.87 -24.26 11.11
N TRP A 48 -0.60 -25.39 10.45
CA TRP A 48 -1.42 -25.94 9.38
C TRP A 48 -1.83 -27.37 9.68
N ILE A 49 -3.12 -27.66 9.51
CA ILE A 49 -3.69 -29.00 9.59
C ILE A 49 -4.27 -29.42 8.24
N PRO A 50 -4.27 -30.71 7.89
CA PRO A 50 -4.95 -31.18 6.69
C PRO A 50 -6.44 -30.86 6.77
N ALA A 51 -6.98 -30.25 5.72
CA ALA A 51 -8.42 -30.08 5.59
C ALA A 51 -9.07 -31.46 5.40
N ASN A 52 -9.91 -31.88 6.34
CA ASN A 52 -10.66 -33.14 6.23
C ASN A 52 -12.02 -32.87 5.59
N VAL A 53 -12.02 -32.59 4.29
CA VAL A 53 -13.23 -32.31 3.52
C VAL A 53 -13.80 -33.63 2.99
N ASP A 54 -15.01 -33.98 3.41
CA ASP A 54 -15.77 -35.05 2.76
C ASP A 54 -16.40 -34.51 1.48
N PHE A 55 -15.68 -34.65 0.36
CA PHE A 55 -16.12 -34.14 -0.94
C PHE A 55 -17.43 -34.77 -1.45
N ALA A 56 -17.87 -35.91 -0.91
CA ALA A 56 -19.15 -36.52 -1.26
C ALA A 56 -20.34 -35.84 -0.56
N LYS A 57 -20.08 -35.11 0.52
CA LYS A 57 -21.08 -34.38 1.31
C LYS A 57 -20.94 -32.87 1.25
N ALA A 58 -19.87 -32.37 0.62
CA ALA A 58 -19.58 -30.95 0.54
C ALA A 58 -20.65 -30.17 -0.25
N ASN A 59 -21.09 -29.03 0.30
CA ASN A 59 -21.87 -28.06 -0.45
C ASN A 59 -21.05 -27.53 -1.64
N ARG A 60 -21.64 -27.55 -2.85
CA ARG A 60 -21.00 -27.08 -4.07
C ARG A 60 -21.30 -25.61 -4.41
N GLY A 61 -22.28 -24.99 -3.74
CA GLY A 61 -22.62 -23.56 -3.89
C GLY A 61 -21.89 -22.62 -2.93
N GLY A 62 -20.95 -23.14 -2.13
CA GLY A 62 -20.10 -22.33 -1.25
C GLY A 62 -18.72 -22.09 -1.88
N HIS A 63 -18.32 -20.82 -2.02
CA HIS A 63 -17.04 -20.41 -2.61
C HIS A 63 -16.18 -19.64 -1.62
N TYR A 64 -15.94 -20.25 -0.46
CA TYR A 64 -15.14 -19.70 0.64
C TYR A 64 -13.69 -20.22 0.68
N LEU A 65 -13.34 -21.22 -0.14
CA LEU A 65 -12.00 -21.80 -0.17
C LEU A 65 -11.13 -21.18 -1.27
N ASN A 66 -9.95 -20.70 -0.89
CA ASN A 66 -8.87 -20.39 -1.83
C ASN A 66 -7.93 -21.58 -1.94
N VAL A 67 -7.63 -22.01 -3.17
CA VAL A 67 -6.81 -23.20 -3.42
C VAL A 67 -5.48 -22.81 -4.03
N VAL A 68 -4.39 -23.22 -3.37
CA VAL A 68 -3.03 -23.12 -3.91
C VAL A 68 -2.66 -24.46 -4.53
N VAL A 69 -2.36 -24.45 -5.84
CA VAL A 69 -1.96 -25.64 -6.59
C VAL A 69 -0.49 -25.58 -6.99
N ARG A 70 0.22 -26.71 -6.84
CA ARG A 70 1.55 -26.90 -7.42
C ARG A 70 1.40 -27.60 -8.77
N LEU A 71 1.81 -26.93 -9.85
CA LEU A 71 1.86 -27.53 -11.18
C LEU A 71 2.90 -28.64 -11.23
N ALA A 72 2.60 -29.69 -12.00
CA ALA A 72 3.57 -30.74 -12.31
C ALA A 72 4.72 -30.19 -13.16
N ASP A 73 5.87 -30.86 -13.11
CA ASP A 73 7.06 -30.42 -13.85
C ASP A 73 6.77 -30.33 -15.36
N GLY A 74 7.14 -29.22 -15.99
CA GLY A 74 6.90 -28.94 -17.41
C GLY A 74 5.49 -28.42 -17.75
N GLN A 75 4.56 -28.34 -16.79
CA GLN A 75 3.23 -27.77 -17.02
C GLN A 75 3.23 -26.24 -16.99
N THR A 76 2.29 -25.64 -17.73
CA THR A 76 2.15 -24.19 -17.82
C THR A 76 0.83 -23.72 -17.22
N LEU A 77 0.78 -22.44 -16.82
CA LEU A 77 -0.48 -21.81 -16.39
C LEU A 77 -1.55 -21.85 -17.48
N LYS A 78 -1.15 -21.79 -18.75
CA LYS A 78 -2.07 -21.92 -19.87
C LYS A 78 -2.71 -23.31 -19.86
N THR A 79 -1.93 -24.37 -19.68
CA THR A 79 -2.46 -25.74 -19.58
C THR A 79 -3.47 -25.86 -18.44
N LEU A 80 -3.14 -25.35 -17.25
CA LEU A 80 -4.07 -25.35 -16.11
C LEU A 80 -5.38 -24.61 -16.43
N ARG A 81 -5.31 -23.45 -17.11
CA ARG A 81 -6.50 -22.69 -17.51
C ARG A 81 -7.34 -23.43 -18.54
N ASP A 82 -6.70 -24.08 -19.50
CA ASP A 82 -7.37 -24.90 -20.51
C ASP A 82 -8.05 -26.12 -19.84
N ASP A 83 -7.40 -26.76 -18.87
CA ASP A 83 -7.95 -27.88 -18.08
C ASP A 83 -9.14 -27.46 -17.21
N ILE A 84 -9.04 -26.31 -16.54
CA ILE A 84 -10.13 -25.72 -15.74
C ILE A 84 -11.33 -25.38 -16.64
N ALA A 85 -11.08 -24.83 -17.83
CA ALA A 85 -12.13 -24.50 -18.79
C ALA A 85 -12.82 -25.76 -19.31
N ALA A 86 -12.06 -26.81 -19.65
CA ALA A 86 -12.60 -28.10 -20.05
C ALA A 86 -13.41 -28.76 -18.92
N LEU A 87 -12.89 -28.72 -17.68
CA LEU A 87 -13.58 -29.21 -16.49
C LEU A 87 -14.91 -28.47 -16.27
N SER A 88 -14.92 -27.14 -16.40
CA SER A 88 -16.13 -26.33 -16.28
C SER A 88 -17.16 -26.69 -17.35
N ALA A 89 -16.71 -26.90 -18.60
CA ALA A 89 -17.60 -27.26 -19.71
C ALA A 89 -18.25 -28.65 -19.53
N GLU A 90 -17.56 -29.59 -18.89
CA GLU A 90 -18.07 -30.93 -18.61
C GLU A 90 -18.73 -31.07 -17.23
N TRP A 91 -18.69 -30.01 -16.41
CA TRP A 91 -19.04 -30.06 -14.99
C TRP A 91 -20.45 -30.64 -14.75
N SER A 92 -21.46 -30.11 -15.45
CA SER A 92 -22.85 -30.57 -15.35
C SER A 92 -23.03 -32.04 -15.73
N LYS A 93 -22.19 -32.59 -16.61
CA LYS A 93 -22.25 -34.00 -17.02
C LYS A 93 -21.59 -34.92 -15.98
N ARG A 94 -20.52 -34.45 -15.32
CA ARG A 94 -19.77 -35.21 -14.31
C ARG A 94 -20.50 -35.23 -12.97
N GLU A 95 -20.91 -34.08 -12.47
CA GLU A 95 -21.52 -33.93 -11.13
C GLU A 95 -23.03 -34.16 -11.15
N GLY A 96 -23.71 -33.81 -12.25
CA GLY A 96 -25.15 -34.10 -12.41
C GLY A 96 -25.48 -35.60 -12.43
N ALA A 97 -24.52 -36.45 -12.78
CA ALA A 97 -24.63 -37.91 -12.66
C ALA A 97 -24.47 -38.43 -11.22
N ALA A 98 -23.87 -37.63 -10.33
CA ALA A 98 -23.67 -37.93 -8.91
C ALA A 98 -24.78 -37.36 -8.00
N GLY A 99 -25.79 -36.71 -8.57
CA GLY A 99 -26.91 -36.11 -7.83
C GLY A 99 -26.60 -34.71 -7.26
N HIS A 100 -25.45 -34.13 -7.60
CA HIS A 100 -25.09 -32.75 -7.27
C HIS A 100 -25.32 -31.84 -8.49
N ASN A 101 -26.24 -30.88 -8.38
CA ASN A 101 -26.68 -30.10 -9.53
C ASN A 101 -26.16 -28.67 -9.57
N HIS A 102 -24.99 -28.41 -8.96
CA HIS A 102 -24.32 -27.12 -9.10
C HIS A 102 -23.67 -26.98 -10.48
N GLN A 103 -24.07 -25.98 -11.26
CA GLN A 103 -23.57 -25.72 -12.61
C GLN A 103 -22.50 -24.63 -12.63
N ILE A 104 -21.24 -25.02 -12.78
CA ILE A 104 -20.16 -24.08 -13.09
C ILE A 104 -20.20 -23.78 -14.59
N ARG A 105 -20.58 -22.56 -14.98
CA ARG A 105 -20.56 -22.12 -16.38
C ARG A 105 -19.49 -21.06 -16.59
N PRO A 106 -18.59 -21.19 -17.58
CA PRO A 106 -17.52 -20.22 -17.81
C PRO A 106 -17.97 -18.76 -17.95
N GLU A 107 -19.19 -18.52 -18.43
CA GLU A 107 -19.74 -17.19 -18.69
C GLU A 107 -20.15 -16.43 -17.42
N ASN A 108 -20.70 -17.14 -16.43
CA ASN A 108 -21.31 -16.53 -15.22
C ASN A 108 -20.64 -16.98 -13.91
N HIS A 109 -19.88 -18.07 -13.95
CA HIS A 109 -19.20 -18.67 -12.80
C HIS A 109 -17.79 -19.15 -13.21
N PRO A 110 -16.86 -18.22 -13.53
CA PRO A 110 -15.55 -18.59 -14.03
C PRO A 110 -14.62 -19.04 -12.88
N MET A 111 -14.02 -20.22 -13.02
CA MET A 111 -12.87 -20.60 -12.21
C MET A 111 -11.60 -19.93 -12.77
N ILE A 112 -10.95 -19.08 -11.96
CA ILE A 112 -9.80 -18.27 -12.39
C ILE A 112 -8.52 -18.80 -11.73
N ALA A 113 -7.51 -19.10 -12.55
CA ALA A 113 -6.16 -19.43 -12.07
C ALA A 113 -5.19 -18.26 -12.31
N LEU A 114 -4.50 -17.86 -11.24
CA LEU A 114 -3.47 -16.82 -11.24
C LEU A 114 -2.12 -17.42 -10.84
N PRO A 115 -0.99 -16.90 -11.35
CA PRO A 115 0.31 -17.23 -10.77
C PRO A 115 0.32 -16.82 -9.30
N PHE A 116 0.75 -17.72 -8.40
CA PHE A 116 0.75 -17.45 -6.96
C PHE A 116 1.50 -16.15 -6.58
N HIS A 117 2.63 -15.88 -7.25
CA HIS A 117 3.36 -14.63 -7.07
C HIS A 117 2.54 -13.39 -7.49
N ALA A 118 1.74 -13.48 -8.56
CA ALA A 118 0.91 -12.36 -9.02
C ALA A 118 -0.27 -12.11 -8.08
N ASP A 119 -0.83 -13.16 -7.48
CA ASP A 119 -1.88 -13.02 -6.47
C ASP A 119 -1.32 -12.38 -5.18
N LEU A 120 -0.17 -12.87 -4.71
CA LEU A 120 0.47 -12.39 -3.48
C LEU A 120 1.01 -10.95 -3.59
N VAL A 121 1.65 -10.59 -4.72
CA VAL A 121 2.34 -9.29 -4.86
C VAL A 121 1.90 -8.46 -6.07
N GLY A 122 0.91 -8.86 -6.88
CA GLY A 122 0.57 -8.17 -8.12
C GLY A 122 0.21 -6.70 -7.94
N ASN A 123 -0.65 -6.39 -6.96
CA ASN A 123 -0.98 -5.01 -6.61
C ASN A 123 0.20 -4.26 -5.94
N LEU A 124 1.13 -5.00 -5.33
CA LEU A 124 2.34 -4.44 -4.70
C LEU A 124 3.40 -4.10 -5.74
N ALA A 125 3.56 -4.90 -6.79
CA ALA A 125 4.54 -4.67 -7.85
C ALA A 125 4.39 -3.29 -8.48
N THR A 126 3.17 -2.89 -8.85
CA THR A 126 2.89 -1.56 -9.40
C THR A 126 3.32 -0.44 -8.45
N THR A 127 3.09 -0.64 -7.16
CA THR A 127 3.46 0.34 -6.13
C THR A 127 4.98 0.38 -5.92
N LEU A 128 5.66 -0.77 -5.96
CA LEU A 128 7.11 -0.84 -5.89
C LEU A 128 7.77 -0.18 -7.11
N TRP A 129 7.19 -0.32 -8.30
CA TRP A 129 7.63 0.40 -9.50
C TRP A 129 7.46 1.91 -9.37
N LEU A 130 6.38 2.38 -8.75
CA LEU A 130 6.19 3.79 -8.44
C LEU A 130 7.29 4.30 -7.48
N LEU A 131 7.59 3.56 -6.41
CA LEU A 131 8.68 3.88 -5.50
C LEU A 131 10.04 3.87 -6.22
N GLN A 132 10.28 2.90 -7.10
CA GLN A 132 11.50 2.84 -7.91
C GLN A 132 11.62 4.05 -8.83
N GLY A 133 10.51 4.50 -9.41
CA GLY A 133 10.43 5.75 -10.17
C GLY A 133 10.82 6.95 -9.31
N ALA A 134 10.25 7.07 -8.10
CA ALA A 134 10.60 8.13 -7.16
C ALA A 134 12.09 8.13 -6.78
N VAL A 135 12.66 6.96 -6.49
CA VAL A 135 14.10 6.78 -6.24
C VAL A 135 14.94 7.20 -7.45
N LEU A 136 14.50 6.87 -8.67
CA LEU A 136 15.16 7.31 -9.90
C LEU A 136 15.16 8.83 -10.04
N PHE A 137 14.04 9.52 -9.75
CA PHE A 137 14.00 10.99 -9.73
C PHE A 137 15.00 11.56 -8.73
N VAL A 138 15.03 11.06 -7.49
CA VAL A 138 15.99 11.50 -6.46
C VAL A 138 17.44 11.25 -6.90
N LEU A 139 17.72 10.10 -7.51
CA LEU A 139 19.04 9.76 -8.04
C LEU A 139 19.45 10.73 -9.16
N LEU A 140 18.56 11.01 -10.12
CA LEU A 140 18.83 11.95 -11.21
C LEU A 140 19.08 13.37 -10.69
N ILE A 141 18.29 13.84 -9.73
CA ILE A 141 18.49 15.14 -9.05
C ILE A 141 19.87 15.17 -8.36
N SER A 142 20.24 14.10 -7.65
CA SER A 142 21.54 13.98 -6.98
C SER A 142 22.71 13.99 -7.98
N ILE A 143 22.55 13.26 -9.09
CA ILE A 143 23.51 13.20 -10.20
C ILE A 143 23.71 14.59 -10.80
N VAL A 144 22.64 15.35 -11.05
CA VAL A 144 22.71 16.72 -11.54
C VAL A 144 23.44 17.64 -10.56
N ASN A 145 23.23 17.46 -9.25
CA ASN A 145 23.95 18.21 -8.22
C ASN A 145 25.46 17.95 -8.24
N VAL A 146 25.85 16.68 -8.28
CA VAL A 146 27.27 16.29 -8.40
C VAL A 146 27.87 16.83 -9.69
N ALA A 147 27.14 16.75 -10.81
CA ALA A 147 27.55 17.33 -12.08
C ALA A 147 27.84 18.83 -11.96
N ASN A 148 26.91 19.58 -11.36
CA ASN A 148 27.01 21.02 -11.18
C ASN A 148 28.23 21.42 -10.33
N LEU A 149 28.56 20.64 -9.30
CA LEU A 149 29.73 20.85 -8.44
C LEU A 149 31.05 20.51 -9.14
N LEU A 150 31.11 19.37 -9.83
CA LEU A 150 32.32 18.94 -10.55
C LEU A 150 32.61 19.82 -11.76
N LEU A 151 31.57 20.26 -12.48
CA LEU A 151 31.71 21.28 -13.53
C LEU A 151 32.32 22.57 -12.96
N ALA A 152 31.84 23.06 -11.81
CA ALA A 152 32.39 24.26 -11.17
C ALA A 152 33.87 24.07 -10.76
N ARG A 153 34.23 22.91 -10.18
CA ARG A 153 35.63 22.58 -9.85
C ARG A 153 36.52 22.49 -11.09
N ALA A 154 36.03 21.88 -12.17
CA ALA A 154 36.77 21.76 -13.42
C ALA A 154 37.18 23.12 -13.97
N GLU A 155 36.34 24.16 -13.85
CA GLU A 155 36.70 25.51 -14.27
C GLU A 155 37.90 26.06 -13.51
N THR A 156 37.92 25.90 -12.19
CA THR A 156 39.03 26.38 -11.35
C THR A 156 40.35 25.67 -11.65
N ARG A 157 40.29 24.41 -12.08
CA ARG A 157 41.48 23.58 -12.40
C ARG A 157 41.96 23.71 -13.86
N THR A 158 41.29 24.48 -14.71
CA THR A 158 41.71 24.65 -16.12
C THR A 158 43.13 25.20 -16.26
N ARG A 159 43.54 26.15 -15.41
CA ARG A 159 44.89 26.73 -15.42
C ARG A 159 45.97 25.70 -15.06
N GLU A 160 45.70 24.87 -14.06
CA GLU A 160 46.56 23.77 -13.62
C GLU A 160 46.74 22.71 -14.73
N VAL A 161 45.64 22.33 -15.39
CA VAL A 161 45.66 21.36 -16.49
C VAL A 161 46.44 21.90 -17.69
N ALA A 162 46.25 23.18 -18.04
CA ALA A 162 46.98 23.82 -19.13
C ALA A 162 48.49 23.88 -18.85
N VAL A 163 48.90 24.24 -17.63
CA VAL A 163 50.32 24.29 -17.22
C VAL A 163 50.93 22.88 -17.24
N ARG A 164 50.23 21.86 -16.70
CA ARG A 164 50.72 20.47 -16.73
C ARG A 164 50.84 19.91 -18.14
N HIS A 165 49.91 20.24 -19.02
CA HIS A 165 49.98 19.84 -20.43
C HIS A 165 51.12 20.57 -21.16
N ALA A 166 51.39 21.84 -20.86
CA ALA A 166 52.53 22.58 -21.38
C ALA A 166 53.88 22.01 -20.89
N LEU A 167 53.93 21.48 -19.67
CA LEU A 167 55.08 20.76 -19.10
C LEU A 167 55.22 19.30 -19.61
N GLY A 168 54.43 18.87 -20.61
CA GLY A 168 54.57 17.57 -21.26
C GLY A 168 53.76 16.42 -20.65
N ALA A 169 52.82 16.68 -19.74
CA ALA A 169 51.96 15.62 -19.20
C ALA A 169 51.04 15.04 -20.30
N SER A 170 51.12 13.73 -20.53
CA SER A 170 50.27 13.06 -21.52
C SER A 170 48.79 13.09 -21.14
N ARG A 171 47.90 13.20 -22.13
CA ARG A 171 46.44 13.21 -21.91
C ARG A 171 45.95 11.99 -21.12
N ARG A 172 46.54 10.82 -21.36
CA ARG A 172 46.20 9.58 -20.63
C ARG A 172 46.53 9.68 -19.14
N ARG A 173 47.62 10.38 -18.77
CA ARG A 173 48.00 10.61 -17.37
C ARG A 173 46.99 11.53 -16.67
N LEU A 174 46.58 12.61 -17.34
CA LEU A 174 45.57 13.55 -16.82
C LEU A 174 44.20 12.87 -16.67
N VAL A 175 43.78 12.08 -17.68
CA VAL A 175 42.53 11.31 -17.63
C VAL A 175 42.53 10.33 -16.47
N ARG A 176 43.61 9.57 -16.29
CA ARG A 176 43.74 8.62 -15.18
C ARG A 176 43.64 9.32 -13.83
N GLN A 177 44.31 10.46 -13.66
CA GLN A 177 44.25 11.22 -12.41
C GLN A 177 42.82 11.66 -12.06
N PHE A 178 42.09 12.28 -13.00
CA PHE A 178 40.72 12.74 -12.74
C PHE A 178 39.76 11.58 -12.49
N LEU A 179 39.89 10.49 -13.26
CA LEU A 179 39.11 9.29 -13.03
C LEU A 179 39.39 8.68 -11.65
N THR A 180 40.65 8.59 -11.24
CA THR A 180 40.99 8.06 -9.90
C THR A 180 40.43 8.93 -8.79
N GLU A 181 40.53 10.26 -8.89
CA GLU A 181 39.98 11.17 -7.88
C GLU A 181 38.45 11.08 -7.81
N SER A 182 37.76 11.05 -8.96
CA SER A 182 36.30 10.92 -9.02
C SER A 182 35.81 9.55 -8.56
N VAL A 183 36.47 8.46 -8.97
CA VAL A 183 36.11 7.10 -8.54
C VAL A 183 36.37 6.93 -7.04
N LEU A 184 37.46 7.47 -6.50
CA LEU A 184 37.74 7.41 -5.05
C LEU A 184 36.65 8.13 -4.25
N LEU A 185 36.27 9.35 -4.67
CA LEU A 185 35.17 10.08 -4.06
C LEU A 185 33.84 9.34 -4.19
N GLY A 186 33.60 8.71 -5.34
CA GLY A 186 32.44 7.87 -5.61
C GLY A 186 32.34 6.66 -4.70
N VAL A 187 33.45 5.94 -4.53
CA VAL A 187 33.53 4.76 -3.66
C VAL A 187 33.33 5.15 -2.20
N LEU A 188 33.98 6.22 -1.73
CA LEU A 188 33.80 6.71 -0.36
C LEU A 188 32.36 7.19 -0.12
N GLY A 189 31.79 7.94 -1.08
CA GLY A 189 30.41 8.40 -1.02
C GLY A 189 29.41 7.25 -1.07
N GLY A 190 29.67 6.23 -1.91
CA GLY A 190 28.88 5.01 -1.99
C GLY A 190 28.96 4.18 -0.71
N ALA A 191 30.14 4.04 -0.11
CA ALA A 191 30.32 3.34 1.16
C ALA A 191 29.60 4.05 2.31
N LEU A 192 29.70 5.38 2.39
CA LEU A 192 28.93 6.18 3.34
C LEU A 192 27.42 6.07 3.08
N GLY A 193 26.99 6.06 1.81
CA GLY A 193 25.59 5.89 1.44
C GLY A 193 25.04 4.52 1.85
N VAL A 194 25.83 3.46 1.67
CA VAL A 194 25.51 2.11 2.13
C VAL A 194 25.41 2.06 3.67
N LEU A 195 26.33 2.71 4.38
CA LEU A 195 26.28 2.79 5.85
C LEU A 195 25.01 3.52 6.33
N VAL A 196 24.67 4.64 5.71
CA VAL A 196 23.42 5.36 6.00
C VAL A 196 22.21 4.50 5.67
N ALA A 197 22.26 3.71 4.59
CA ALA A 197 21.17 2.82 4.21
C ALA A 197 20.91 1.73 5.27
N VAL A 198 21.94 1.21 5.94
CA VAL A 198 21.78 0.26 7.06
C VAL A 198 20.91 0.89 8.15
N TRP A 199 21.28 2.08 8.64
CA TRP A 199 20.51 2.77 9.68
C TRP A 199 19.12 3.21 9.21
N ALA A 200 19.00 3.62 7.94
CA ALA A 200 17.73 4.03 7.37
C ALA A 200 16.77 2.84 7.24
N ILE A 201 17.27 1.65 6.86
CA ILE A 201 16.46 0.43 6.80
C ILE A 201 15.95 0.08 8.19
N ASP A 202 16.79 0.12 9.23
CA ASP A 202 16.35 -0.13 10.61
C ASP A 202 15.25 0.87 11.05
N GLY A 203 15.42 2.15 10.72
CA GLY A 203 14.41 3.17 11.02
C GLY A 203 13.11 2.98 10.24
N VAL A 204 13.21 2.55 8.98
CA VAL A 204 12.04 2.29 8.12
C VAL A 204 11.31 1.03 8.58
N THR A 205 12.02 -0.07 8.87
CA THR A 205 11.43 -1.34 9.32
C THR A 205 10.76 -1.21 10.69
N ALA A 206 11.27 -0.35 11.57
CA ALA A 206 10.60 -0.01 12.84
C ALA A 206 9.23 0.68 12.65
N LEU A 207 9.00 1.31 11.48
CA LEU A 207 7.73 1.94 11.13
C LEU A 207 6.83 1.00 10.30
N ILE A 208 7.35 -0.16 9.87
CA ILE A 208 6.58 -1.14 9.11
C ILE A 208 5.66 -1.90 10.09
N PRO A 209 4.35 -1.96 9.80
CA PRO A 209 3.42 -2.75 10.58
C PRO A 209 3.82 -4.22 10.58
N SER A 210 3.63 -4.90 11.71
CA SER A 210 3.83 -6.35 11.79
C SER A 210 2.93 -7.13 10.81
N SER A 211 1.85 -6.56 10.31
CA SER A 211 0.96 -7.19 9.33
C SER A 211 1.37 -7.05 7.87
N ALA A 212 2.41 -6.26 7.57
CA ALA A 212 2.86 -6.13 6.20
C ALA A 212 3.49 -7.45 5.72
N PRO A 213 2.99 -8.06 4.63
CA PRO A 213 3.51 -9.32 4.11
C PRO A 213 5.01 -9.21 3.83
N ARG A 214 5.79 -10.18 4.31
CA ARG A 214 7.24 -10.29 4.07
C ARG A 214 8.05 -9.06 4.50
N ALA A 215 7.54 -8.25 5.43
CA ALA A 215 8.24 -7.09 5.99
C ALA A 215 9.61 -7.46 6.61
N SER A 216 9.71 -8.65 7.20
CA SER A 216 10.94 -9.19 7.79
C SER A 216 12.04 -9.47 6.77
N GLU A 217 11.72 -9.55 5.48
CA GLU A 217 12.71 -9.76 4.41
C GLU A 217 13.33 -8.46 3.91
N ILE A 218 12.77 -7.29 4.30
CA ILE A 218 13.29 -5.98 3.89
C ILE A 218 14.66 -5.79 4.54
N SER A 219 15.69 -6.00 3.73
CA SER A 219 17.07 -6.00 4.16
C SER A 219 17.97 -5.45 3.06
N LEU A 220 19.16 -4.99 3.46
CA LEU A 220 20.18 -4.61 2.50
C LEU A 220 20.88 -5.87 2.00
N ASP A 221 20.36 -6.44 0.91
CA ASP A 221 20.96 -7.62 0.29
C ASP A 221 22.18 -7.26 -0.59
N GLY A 222 22.95 -8.29 -0.98
CA GLY A 222 24.12 -8.09 -1.83
C GLY A 222 23.79 -7.47 -3.19
N ARG A 223 22.58 -7.69 -3.73
CA ARG A 223 22.13 -7.12 -5.01
C ARG A 223 21.91 -5.61 -4.88
N ALA A 224 21.28 -5.16 -3.80
CA ALA A 224 21.09 -3.75 -3.49
C ALA A 224 22.43 -3.03 -3.29
N VAL A 225 23.39 -3.66 -2.61
CA VAL A 225 24.75 -3.11 -2.46
C VAL A 225 25.45 -2.98 -3.81
N VAL A 226 25.44 -4.04 -4.64
CA VAL A 226 26.05 -4.02 -5.98
C VAL A 226 25.39 -2.95 -6.85
N PHE A 227 24.06 -2.82 -6.79
CA PHE A 227 23.32 -1.78 -7.50
C PHE A 227 23.75 -0.37 -7.04
N ALA A 228 23.78 -0.11 -5.74
CA ALA A 228 24.17 1.18 -5.18
C ALA A 228 25.62 1.56 -5.55
N VAL A 229 26.56 0.60 -5.42
CA VAL A 229 27.96 0.76 -5.83
C VAL A 229 28.05 0.99 -7.35
N GLY A 230 27.27 0.27 -8.15
CA GLY A 230 27.17 0.45 -9.59
C GLY A 230 26.70 1.86 -9.97
N CYS A 231 25.65 2.37 -9.32
CA CYS A 231 25.17 3.74 -9.51
C CYS A 231 26.23 4.78 -9.12
N ALA A 232 26.89 4.62 -7.97
CA ALA A 232 27.96 5.52 -7.52
C ALA A 232 29.14 5.53 -8.48
N PHE A 233 29.53 4.36 -8.99
CA PHE A 233 30.59 4.20 -9.97
C PHE A 233 30.22 4.85 -11.31
N LEU A 234 29.03 4.58 -11.84
CA LEU A 234 28.54 5.18 -13.09
C LEU A 234 28.45 6.70 -12.98
N ALA A 235 27.89 7.24 -11.90
CA ALA A 235 27.84 8.69 -11.66
C ALA A 235 29.27 9.29 -11.61
N SER A 236 30.19 8.63 -10.91
CA SER A 236 31.59 9.08 -10.81
C SER A 236 32.32 9.03 -12.14
N MET A 237 32.05 8.04 -12.98
CA MET A 237 32.66 7.92 -14.30
C MET A 237 32.10 8.96 -15.29
N LEU A 238 30.78 9.14 -15.31
CA LEU A 238 30.10 10.14 -16.15
C LEU A 238 30.64 11.55 -15.87
N PHE A 239 30.83 11.91 -14.60
CA PHE A 239 31.26 13.26 -14.24
C PHE A 239 32.77 13.44 -14.06
N GLY A 240 33.51 12.37 -13.75
CA GLY A 240 34.97 12.40 -13.74
C GLY A 240 35.57 12.60 -15.13
N LEU A 241 34.83 12.25 -16.18
CA LEU A 241 35.21 12.50 -17.57
C LEU A 241 34.83 13.89 -18.10
N ALA A 242 33.92 14.60 -17.43
CA ALA A 242 33.42 15.91 -17.87
C ALA A 242 34.53 16.96 -18.13
N PRO A 243 35.59 17.09 -17.30
CA PRO A 243 36.68 18.05 -17.54
C PRO A 243 37.46 17.77 -18.83
N ILE A 244 37.58 16.50 -19.24
CA ILE A 244 38.41 16.06 -20.37
C ILE A 244 37.75 16.42 -21.71
N PHE A 245 36.43 16.23 -21.82
CA PHE A 245 35.69 16.65 -23.02
C PHE A 245 35.73 18.16 -23.22
N HIS A 246 35.86 18.93 -22.12
CA HIS A 246 35.98 20.39 -22.16
C HIS A 246 37.38 20.86 -22.58
N ALA A 247 38.43 20.06 -22.39
CA ALA A 247 39.79 20.37 -22.83
C ALA A 247 39.99 20.21 -24.35
N LYS A 248 39.12 19.46 -25.06
CA LYS A 248 39.26 19.22 -26.51
C LYS A 248 39.05 20.46 -27.39
N LYS A 249 38.38 21.52 -26.90
CA LYS A 249 38.06 22.73 -27.69
C LYS A 249 38.86 23.98 -27.32
N THR A 250 39.67 23.94 -26.27
CA THR A 250 40.55 25.06 -25.92
C THR A 250 41.83 24.95 -26.72
N ASN A 251 41.87 25.64 -27.86
CA ASN A 251 43.08 25.84 -28.64
C ASN A 251 44.14 26.46 -27.71
N LEU A 252 45.17 25.71 -27.31
CA LEU A 252 46.19 26.16 -26.35
C LEU A 252 46.90 27.46 -26.79
N HIS A 253 46.88 27.76 -28.09
CA HIS A 253 47.40 29.01 -28.66
C HIS A 253 46.52 30.24 -28.40
N GLY A 254 45.21 30.07 -28.11
CA GLY A 254 44.28 31.16 -27.82
C GLY A 254 44.13 31.50 -26.34
N ALA A 255 44.65 30.66 -25.43
CA ALA A 255 44.58 30.91 -23.99
C ALA A 255 45.65 31.90 -23.48
N LEU A 256 46.67 32.18 -24.30
CA LEU A 256 47.80 33.07 -24.01
C LEU A 256 47.74 34.40 -24.79
N LYS A 257 46.90 34.51 -25.84
CA LYS A 257 46.66 35.74 -26.60
C LYS A 257 45.27 36.30 -26.27
N ASP A 258 45.26 37.36 -25.45
CA ASP A 258 44.26 38.42 -25.29
C ASP A 258 42.78 38.11 -24.99
N GLY A 259 42.33 38.74 -23.89
CA GLY A 259 41.02 39.25 -23.46
C GLY A 259 39.69 38.90 -24.14
N SER A 260 39.62 38.68 -25.46
CA SER A 260 38.36 38.66 -26.21
C SER A 260 37.67 37.29 -26.25
N ASN A 261 38.43 36.19 -26.25
CA ASN A 261 37.88 34.83 -26.33
C ASN A 261 37.34 34.27 -25.00
N ARG A 262 37.56 34.97 -23.88
CA ARG A 262 37.01 34.63 -22.55
C ARG A 262 35.48 34.76 -22.50
N MET A 263 34.87 35.59 -23.35
CA MET A 263 33.45 35.95 -23.21
C MET A 263 32.48 34.90 -23.80
N THR A 264 32.87 34.18 -24.85
CA THR A 264 32.02 33.22 -25.59
C THR A 264 31.97 31.84 -24.94
N SER A 265 33.12 31.31 -24.49
CA SER A 265 33.21 30.03 -23.76
C SER A 265 32.47 30.06 -22.42
N THR A 266 32.47 31.23 -21.75
CA THR A 266 31.80 31.44 -20.46
C THR A 266 30.27 31.41 -20.61
N LYS A 267 29.72 32.01 -21.69
CA LYS A 267 28.27 32.02 -21.97
C LYS A 267 27.67 30.64 -22.29
N ALA A 268 28.37 29.81 -23.05
CA ALA A 268 27.89 28.45 -23.37
C ALA A 268 27.84 27.56 -22.11
N ARG A 269 28.83 27.69 -21.23
CA ARG A 269 28.92 26.92 -19.99
C ARG A 269 27.87 27.33 -18.95
N LEU A 270 27.61 28.64 -18.84
CA LEU A 270 26.47 29.17 -18.07
C LEU A 270 25.13 28.62 -18.57
N ARG A 271 24.94 28.44 -19.88
CA ARG A 271 23.71 27.85 -20.45
C ARG A 271 23.52 26.39 -20.03
N VAL A 272 24.55 25.55 -20.12
CA VAL A 272 24.48 24.14 -19.68
C VAL A 272 24.10 24.05 -18.20
N ARG A 273 24.73 24.86 -17.35
CA ARG A 273 24.46 24.85 -15.91
C ARG A 273 23.07 25.34 -15.57
N ARG A 274 22.58 26.36 -16.25
CA ARG A 274 21.19 26.81 -16.14
C ARG A 274 20.22 25.71 -16.55
N ALA A 275 20.49 25.01 -17.66
CA ALA A 275 19.67 23.89 -18.10
C ALA A 275 19.66 22.73 -17.09
N LEU A 276 20.81 22.41 -16.48
CA LEU A 276 20.90 21.40 -15.41
C LEU A 276 20.04 21.78 -14.20
N VAL A 277 20.12 23.02 -13.71
CA VAL A 277 19.27 23.49 -12.59
C VAL A 277 17.79 23.50 -12.97
N VAL A 278 17.44 23.96 -14.17
CA VAL A 278 16.06 23.95 -14.65
C VAL A 278 15.53 22.51 -14.70
N GLY A 279 16.33 21.56 -15.20
CA GLY A 279 15.99 20.14 -15.23
C GLY A 279 15.84 19.55 -13.83
N GLU A 280 16.74 19.88 -12.90
CA GLU A 280 16.66 19.46 -11.50
C GLU A 280 15.37 19.95 -10.82
N ILE A 281 15.04 21.23 -11.00
CA ILE A 281 13.80 21.82 -10.47
C ILE A 281 12.58 21.14 -11.11
N ALA A 282 12.60 20.90 -12.42
CA ALA A 282 11.51 20.22 -13.11
C ALA A 282 11.30 18.79 -12.58
N LEU A 283 12.38 18.02 -12.38
CA LEU A 283 12.33 16.68 -11.79
C LEU A 283 11.78 16.72 -10.35
N ALA A 284 12.23 17.68 -9.55
CA ALA A 284 11.73 17.86 -8.17
C ALA A 284 10.23 18.21 -8.16
N VAL A 285 9.77 19.09 -9.07
CA VAL A 285 8.35 19.44 -9.21
C VAL A 285 7.51 18.22 -9.58
N VAL A 286 7.94 17.43 -10.57
CA VAL A 286 7.22 16.21 -10.98
C VAL A 286 7.11 15.22 -9.82
N LEU A 287 8.22 14.99 -9.10
CA LEU A 287 8.24 14.09 -7.96
C LEU A 287 7.34 14.59 -6.82
N VAL A 288 7.42 15.87 -6.47
CA VAL A 288 6.58 16.46 -5.40
C VAL A 288 5.10 16.40 -5.78
N ILE A 289 4.74 16.60 -7.06
CA ILE A 289 3.35 16.42 -7.53
C ILE A 289 2.90 14.98 -7.32
N GLY A 290 3.65 13.99 -7.80
CA GLY A 290 3.30 12.58 -7.64
C GLY A 290 3.14 12.17 -6.17
N CYS A 291 4.03 12.65 -5.31
CA CYS A 291 3.95 12.41 -3.86
C CYS A 291 2.73 13.11 -3.24
N THR A 292 2.42 14.33 -3.66
CA THR A 292 1.25 15.08 -3.17
C THR A 292 -0.06 14.39 -3.55
N VAL A 293 -0.15 13.86 -4.78
CA VAL A 293 -1.30 13.05 -5.21
C VAL A 293 -1.46 11.83 -4.31
N MET A 294 -0.38 11.12 -3.98
CA MET A 294 -0.45 9.96 -3.08
C MET A 294 -0.84 10.34 -1.65
N VAL A 295 -0.31 11.43 -1.10
CA VAL A 295 -0.69 11.94 0.22
C VAL A 295 -2.17 12.29 0.25
N ARG A 296 -2.68 12.99 -0.77
CA ARG A 296 -4.10 13.35 -0.87
C ARG A 296 -5.00 12.13 -1.08
N SER A 297 -4.55 11.18 -1.89
CA SER A 297 -5.21 9.89 -2.08
C SER A 297 -5.38 9.14 -0.75
N PHE A 298 -4.32 9.11 0.07
CA PHE A 298 -4.35 8.51 1.39
C PHE A 298 -5.28 9.26 2.36
N ILE A 299 -5.23 10.60 2.38
CA ILE A 299 -6.16 11.41 3.20
C ILE A 299 -7.61 11.18 2.77
N LYS A 300 -7.88 11.03 1.47
CA LYS A 300 -9.20 10.72 0.95
C LYS A 300 -9.65 9.33 1.37
N LEU A 301 -8.76 8.33 1.29
CA LEU A 301 -9.02 6.96 1.74
C LEU A 301 -9.44 6.91 3.22
N GLN A 302 -8.78 7.71 4.08
CA GLN A 302 -9.12 7.82 5.51
C GLN A 302 -10.47 8.51 5.79
N ARG A 303 -11.06 9.18 4.80
CA ARG A 303 -12.34 9.89 4.91
C ARG A 303 -13.47 9.21 4.13
N VAL A 304 -13.22 8.03 3.57
CA VAL A 304 -14.25 7.25 2.90
C VAL A 304 -15.30 6.85 3.94
N GLU A 305 -16.57 6.97 3.56
CA GLU A 305 -17.67 6.49 4.38
C GLU A 305 -17.56 4.96 4.52
N LEU A 306 -17.41 4.50 5.76
CA LEU A 306 -17.19 3.10 6.09
C LEU A 306 -18.49 2.28 6.11
N GLY A 307 -19.64 2.96 6.24
CA GLY A 307 -20.93 2.34 6.52
C GLY A 307 -21.15 1.95 7.99
N PHE A 308 -20.14 2.13 8.85
CA PHE A 308 -20.18 1.87 10.29
C PHE A 308 -19.28 2.86 11.06
N ALA A 309 -19.40 2.88 12.39
CA ALA A 309 -18.66 3.77 13.28
C ALA A 309 -17.60 2.99 14.08
N PRO A 310 -16.29 3.08 13.71
CA PRO A 310 -15.22 2.32 14.35
C PRO A 310 -14.86 2.81 15.76
N ASP A 311 -15.25 4.03 16.13
CA ASP A 311 -14.91 4.59 17.42
C ASP A 311 -15.63 3.87 18.57
N HIS A 312 -14.98 3.82 19.73
CA HIS A 312 -15.50 3.22 20.96
C HIS A 312 -15.93 1.76 20.81
N LEU A 313 -15.23 0.97 19.99
CA LEU A 313 -15.46 -0.46 19.83
C LEU A 313 -14.28 -1.29 20.37
N LEU A 314 -14.60 -2.27 21.20
CA LEU A 314 -13.70 -3.37 21.56
C LEU A 314 -14.12 -4.62 20.79
N THR A 315 -13.15 -5.29 20.17
CA THR A 315 -13.39 -6.51 19.42
C THR A 315 -12.45 -7.62 19.88
N PHE A 316 -12.91 -8.86 19.76
CA PHE A 316 -12.11 -10.06 19.97
C PHE A 316 -12.77 -11.24 19.27
N GLU A 317 -11.98 -12.28 19.04
CA GLU A 317 -12.42 -13.51 18.42
C GLU A 317 -12.50 -14.62 19.48
N ILE A 318 -13.50 -15.49 19.32
CA ILE A 318 -13.62 -16.73 20.07
C ILE A 318 -13.80 -17.85 19.08
N GLU A 319 -13.01 -18.90 19.26
CA GLU A 319 -13.18 -20.18 18.59
C GLU A 319 -13.58 -21.25 19.62
N LEU A 320 -14.73 -21.88 19.39
CA LEU A 320 -15.29 -22.95 20.19
C LEU A 320 -14.76 -24.30 19.69
N PRO A 321 -14.05 -25.07 20.55
CA PRO A 321 -13.57 -26.39 20.18
C PRO A 321 -14.73 -27.29 19.72
N PRO A 322 -14.77 -27.77 18.47
CA PRO A 322 -15.91 -28.53 17.94
C PRO A 322 -16.23 -29.79 18.76
N LYS A 323 -15.20 -30.40 19.35
CA LYS A 323 -15.33 -31.59 20.21
C LYS A 323 -16.02 -31.28 21.56
N SER A 324 -15.78 -30.09 22.11
CA SER A 324 -16.37 -29.66 23.38
C SER A 324 -17.76 -29.03 23.19
N TYR A 325 -18.02 -28.47 22.00
CA TYR A 325 -19.27 -27.80 21.66
C TYR A 325 -19.99 -28.44 20.46
N PRO A 326 -20.51 -29.68 20.58
CA PRO A 326 -21.24 -30.31 19.50
C PRO A 326 -22.65 -29.71 19.33
N LYS A 327 -23.15 -29.66 18.09
CA LYS A 327 -24.57 -29.38 17.73
C LYS A 327 -25.09 -28.02 18.25
N LYS A 328 -26.01 -28.03 19.23
CA LYS A 328 -26.71 -26.85 19.77
C LYS A 328 -25.95 -26.13 20.89
N THR A 329 -24.87 -26.74 21.38
CA THR A 329 -24.05 -26.19 22.47
C THR A 329 -23.39 -24.84 22.12
N PRO A 330 -22.89 -24.62 20.88
CA PRO A 330 -22.43 -23.31 20.42
C PRO A 330 -23.52 -22.23 20.55
N SER A 331 -24.73 -22.49 20.07
CA SER A 331 -25.83 -21.51 20.09
C SER A 331 -26.11 -21.02 21.52
N GLN A 332 -26.16 -21.94 22.49
CA GLN A 332 -26.37 -21.61 23.90
C GLN A 332 -25.20 -20.85 24.52
N PHE A 333 -23.97 -21.15 24.11
CA PHE A 333 -22.80 -20.41 24.54
C PHE A 333 -22.88 -18.95 24.05
N TRP A 334 -23.13 -18.76 22.76
CA TRP A 334 -23.25 -17.43 22.16
C TRP A 334 -24.36 -16.58 22.77
N THR A 335 -25.53 -17.18 23.10
CA THR A 335 -26.60 -16.44 23.80
C THR A 335 -26.09 -15.93 25.13
N ARG A 336 -25.52 -16.83 25.96
CA ARG A 336 -25.05 -16.49 27.30
C ARG A 336 -23.92 -15.47 27.25
N LEU A 337 -22.99 -15.61 26.30
CA LEU A 337 -21.91 -14.66 26.12
C LEU A 337 -22.46 -13.28 25.78
N GLN A 338 -23.30 -13.16 24.75
CA GLN A 338 -23.84 -11.88 24.33
C GLN A 338 -24.61 -11.19 25.46
N ASP A 339 -25.46 -11.93 26.20
CA ASP A 339 -26.22 -11.39 27.33
C ASP A 339 -25.31 -10.91 28.48
N ARG A 340 -24.25 -11.67 28.80
CA ARG A 340 -23.27 -11.29 29.84
C ARG A 340 -22.46 -10.07 29.44
N LEU A 341 -22.05 -9.98 28.18
CA LEU A 341 -21.32 -8.82 27.66
C LEU A 341 -22.20 -7.57 27.67
N ARG A 342 -23.47 -7.67 27.26
CA ARG A 342 -24.45 -6.57 27.34
C ARG A 342 -24.65 -6.06 28.77
N ALA A 343 -24.59 -6.97 29.76
CA ALA A 343 -24.78 -6.62 31.16
C ALA A 343 -23.56 -5.96 31.84
N LEU A 344 -22.40 -5.88 31.16
CA LEU A 344 -21.20 -5.28 31.73
C LEU A 344 -21.37 -3.75 31.90
N PRO A 345 -20.99 -3.18 33.06
CA PRO A 345 -20.96 -1.74 33.24
C PRO A 345 -20.05 -1.06 32.19
N GLY A 346 -20.55 -0.02 31.54
CA GLY A 346 -19.81 0.72 30.50
C GLY A 346 -19.99 0.16 29.07
N VAL A 347 -20.76 -0.91 28.90
CA VAL A 347 -21.21 -1.40 27.58
C VAL A 347 -22.51 -0.70 27.18
N LYS A 348 -22.56 -0.19 25.95
CA LYS A 348 -23.78 0.36 25.35
C LYS A 348 -24.55 -0.72 24.58
N SER A 349 -23.85 -1.49 23.77
CA SER A 349 -24.40 -2.62 23.02
C SER A 349 -23.30 -3.63 22.71
N ALA A 350 -23.66 -4.90 22.56
CA ALA A 350 -22.74 -5.97 22.23
C ALA A 350 -23.39 -6.94 21.25
N THR A 351 -22.61 -7.38 20.27
CA THR A 351 -23.06 -8.29 19.21
C THR A 351 -21.98 -9.29 18.85
N LEU A 352 -22.37 -10.27 18.04
CA LEU A 352 -21.48 -11.27 17.46
C LEU A 352 -21.51 -11.14 15.94
N LEU A 353 -20.37 -11.37 15.28
CA LEU A 353 -20.20 -11.29 13.84
C LEU A 353 -19.33 -12.46 13.37
N ASP A 354 -19.54 -12.89 12.13
CA ASP A 354 -18.67 -13.89 11.49
C ASP A 354 -17.26 -13.32 11.29
N ASP A 355 -17.17 -12.09 10.79
CA ASP A 355 -15.89 -11.39 10.60
C ASP A 355 -16.03 -9.86 10.75
N LEU A 356 -14.90 -9.18 10.94
CA LEU A 356 -14.81 -7.74 11.18
C LEU A 356 -14.59 -6.94 9.89
N PRO A 357 -15.39 -5.88 9.65
CA PRO A 357 -15.06 -4.91 8.61
C PRO A 357 -13.82 -4.09 9.03
N PRO A 358 -13.02 -3.56 8.09
CA PRO A 358 -13.09 -3.74 6.65
C PRO A 358 -12.15 -4.86 6.18
N ALA A 359 -11.97 -5.92 6.97
CA ALA A 359 -11.02 -7.00 6.67
C ALA A 359 -11.73 -8.35 6.48
N ARG A 360 -12.94 -8.34 5.92
CA ARG A 360 -13.72 -9.56 5.65
C ARG A 360 -13.24 -10.23 4.37
N PRO A 361 -12.87 -11.52 4.39
CA PRO A 361 -12.64 -12.28 3.19
C PRO A 361 -13.97 -12.43 2.42
N ILE A 362 -13.89 -12.53 1.10
CA ILE A 362 -15.05 -12.91 0.30
C ILE A 362 -15.32 -14.37 0.61
N ASN A 363 -16.55 -14.67 1.03
CA ASN A 363 -17.04 -16.02 1.28
C ASN A 363 -18.21 -16.34 0.33
N ALA A 364 -18.01 -15.99 -0.95
CA ALA A 364 -19.07 -15.90 -1.95
C ALA A 364 -19.97 -17.15 -1.96
N ASN A 365 -21.25 -16.98 -1.67
CA ASN A 365 -22.21 -18.08 -1.59
C ASN A 365 -23.35 -17.84 -2.58
N ASP A 366 -23.84 -18.93 -3.15
CA ASP A 366 -25.01 -18.93 -4.03
C ASP A 366 -26.24 -18.36 -3.30
N ILE A 367 -27.13 -17.70 -4.04
CA ILE A 367 -28.41 -17.22 -3.52
C ILE A 367 -29.53 -17.40 -4.54
N GLY A 368 -30.70 -17.84 -4.08
CA GLY A 368 -31.92 -18.00 -4.88
C GLY A 368 -32.93 -16.89 -4.70
N PHE A 369 -33.72 -16.63 -5.74
CA PHE A 369 -34.82 -15.66 -5.74
C PHE A 369 -36.15 -16.34 -6.14
N PRO A 370 -36.84 -17.02 -5.19
CA PRO A 370 -38.03 -17.83 -5.50
C PRO A 370 -39.18 -17.06 -6.15
N ASP A 371 -39.29 -15.77 -5.84
CA ASP A 371 -40.39 -14.91 -6.27
C ASP A 371 -40.04 -14.03 -7.49
N GLN A 372 -38.83 -14.14 -8.04
CA GLN A 372 -38.41 -13.31 -9.17
C GLN A 372 -38.61 -14.00 -10.53
N PRO A 373 -39.43 -13.45 -11.44
CA PRO A 373 -39.74 -14.09 -12.71
C PRO A 373 -38.57 -14.11 -13.70
N HIS A 374 -37.59 -13.20 -13.55
CA HIS A 374 -36.40 -13.11 -14.40
C HIS A 374 -35.15 -13.72 -13.76
N MET A 375 -35.25 -14.14 -12.49
CA MET A 375 -34.22 -14.90 -11.78
C MET A 375 -34.84 -16.12 -11.06
N PRO A 376 -35.64 -16.95 -11.77
CA PRO A 376 -36.39 -18.00 -11.12
C PRO A 376 -35.43 -19.01 -10.49
N PHE A 377 -35.63 -19.30 -9.22
CA PHE A 377 -34.99 -20.44 -8.56
C PHE A 377 -35.47 -21.73 -9.23
N VAL A 378 -34.55 -22.52 -9.80
CA VAL A 378 -34.85 -23.82 -10.40
C VAL A 378 -34.46 -24.92 -9.42
N PRO A 379 -35.39 -25.81 -9.02
CA PRO A 379 -35.12 -26.83 -8.00
C PRO A 379 -34.06 -27.82 -8.44
N GLY A 380 -33.11 -28.10 -7.56
CA GLY A 380 -31.97 -28.98 -7.86
C GLY A 380 -31.18 -28.46 -9.04
N PHE A 381 -30.96 -27.15 -9.14
CA PHE A 381 -29.93 -26.54 -9.97
C PHE A 381 -29.33 -25.41 -9.15
N SER A 382 -27.99 -25.30 -9.11
CA SER A 382 -27.41 -24.12 -8.48
C SER A 382 -27.81 -22.86 -9.23
N VAL A 383 -28.00 -21.81 -8.45
CA VAL A 383 -28.36 -20.51 -8.95
C VAL A 383 -27.08 -19.86 -9.46
N PRO A 384 -27.06 -19.19 -10.64
CA PRO A 384 -25.85 -18.55 -11.14
C PRO A 384 -25.46 -17.27 -10.38
N TRP A 385 -26.08 -16.99 -9.24
CA TRP A 385 -25.96 -15.72 -8.53
C TRP A 385 -25.25 -15.92 -7.21
N ASN A 386 -24.16 -15.19 -7.05
CA ASN A 386 -23.39 -15.20 -5.81
C ASN A 386 -23.55 -13.86 -5.11
N VAL A 387 -23.65 -13.94 -3.78
CA VAL A 387 -23.50 -12.80 -2.87
C VAL A 387 -22.06 -12.79 -2.42
N ASP A 388 -21.43 -11.63 -2.45
CA ASP A 388 -20.00 -11.51 -2.15
C ASP A 388 -19.70 -11.81 -0.67
N TYR A 389 -20.61 -11.39 0.22
CA TYR A 389 -20.46 -11.55 1.66
C TYR A 389 -21.74 -12.10 2.32
N TRP A 390 -21.61 -13.25 2.96
CA TRP A 390 -22.57 -13.74 3.94
C TRP A 390 -22.03 -13.47 5.32
N GLN A 391 -22.84 -12.83 6.16
CA GLN A 391 -22.45 -12.47 7.51
C GLN A 391 -23.47 -12.99 8.50
N VAL A 392 -22.98 -13.72 9.49
CA VAL A 392 -23.76 -13.98 10.69
C VAL A 392 -23.73 -12.73 11.54
N ILE A 393 -24.89 -12.34 12.09
CA ILE A 393 -25.00 -11.18 12.98
C ILE A 393 -25.83 -11.49 14.22
N GLY A 394 -25.31 -11.02 15.35
CA GLY A 394 -25.95 -10.94 16.66
C GLY A 394 -27.12 -9.97 16.67
N ASP A 395 -28.00 -10.11 17.67
CA ASP A 395 -28.94 -9.03 17.95
C ASP A 395 -28.19 -7.72 18.31
N ASP A 396 -28.83 -6.57 18.12
CA ASP A 396 -28.25 -5.23 18.20
C ASP A 396 -27.04 -4.97 17.28
N GLY A 397 -26.77 -5.86 16.31
CA GLY A 397 -25.52 -5.79 15.56
C GLY A 397 -25.30 -4.50 14.79
N MET A 398 -26.38 -3.95 14.21
CA MET A 398 -26.31 -2.65 13.54
C MET A 398 -26.09 -1.49 14.53
N GLU A 399 -26.65 -1.58 15.75
CA GLU A 399 -26.41 -0.57 16.79
C GLU A 399 -24.97 -0.64 17.33
N ALA A 400 -24.47 -1.86 17.60
CA ALA A 400 -23.10 -2.09 18.03
C ALA A 400 -22.11 -1.57 16.99
N LEU A 401 -22.31 -1.87 15.71
CA LEU A 401 -21.49 -1.33 14.63
C LEU A 401 -21.69 0.18 14.38
N GLY A 402 -22.81 0.75 14.84
CA GLY A 402 -23.20 2.11 14.46
C GLY A 402 -23.54 2.21 12.95
N ALA A 403 -23.97 1.11 12.35
CA ALA A 403 -24.36 1.03 10.96
C ALA A 403 -25.80 1.55 10.76
N HIS A 404 -26.01 2.29 9.67
CA HIS A 404 -27.29 2.95 9.43
C HIS A 404 -28.26 2.06 8.64
N VAL A 405 -29.36 1.67 9.27
CA VAL A 405 -30.48 0.99 8.58
C VAL A 405 -31.23 2.02 7.74
N LEU A 406 -31.18 1.85 6.42
CA LEU A 406 -31.81 2.74 5.45
C LEU A 406 -33.32 2.54 5.38
N ARG A 407 -33.77 1.28 5.38
CA ARG A 407 -35.18 0.89 5.27
C ARG A 407 -35.48 -0.40 6.03
N GLY A 408 -36.74 -0.56 6.44
CA GLY A 408 -37.19 -1.74 7.19
C GLY A 408 -36.72 -1.70 8.65
N ARG A 409 -36.32 -2.85 9.21
CA ARG A 409 -35.87 -3.00 10.59
C ARG A 409 -34.56 -3.76 10.72
N ALA A 410 -33.85 -3.53 11.83
CA ALA A 410 -32.72 -4.33 12.28
C ALA A 410 -33.12 -5.77 12.68
N ILE A 411 -32.14 -6.67 12.60
CA ILE A 411 -32.20 -7.98 13.25
C ILE A 411 -32.18 -7.75 14.76
N ASN A 412 -33.07 -8.42 15.49
CA ASN A 412 -33.25 -8.22 16.93
C ASN A 412 -33.60 -9.53 17.65
N ALA A 413 -33.74 -9.47 18.97
CA ALA A 413 -33.93 -10.64 19.82
C ALA A 413 -35.21 -11.45 19.53
N SER A 414 -36.18 -10.90 18.80
CA SER A 414 -37.40 -11.63 18.39
C SER A 414 -37.20 -12.54 17.18
N ASP A 415 -36.11 -12.37 16.42
CA ASP A 415 -35.72 -13.19 15.28
C ASP A 415 -35.07 -14.50 15.78
N THR A 416 -35.92 -15.35 16.34
CA THR A 416 -35.58 -16.63 16.98
C THR A 416 -35.73 -17.81 16.01
N ALA A 417 -35.27 -18.99 16.44
CA ALA A 417 -35.48 -20.23 15.70
C ALA A 417 -36.97 -20.67 15.64
N GLU A 418 -37.88 -20.06 16.40
CA GLU A 418 -39.32 -20.32 16.30
C GLU A 418 -40.08 -19.26 15.48
N SER A 419 -39.46 -18.11 15.18
CA SER A 419 -40.05 -17.06 14.37
C SER A 419 -39.84 -17.30 12.86
N PRO A 420 -40.61 -16.64 11.98
CA PRO A 420 -40.34 -16.65 10.54
C PRO A 420 -38.88 -16.28 10.24
N SER A 421 -38.23 -17.02 9.34
CA SER A 421 -36.82 -16.78 9.00
C SER A 421 -36.65 -15.49 8.22
N VAL A 422 -35.70 -14.66 8.64
CA VAL A 422 -35.48 -13.32 8.08
C VAL A 422 -34.02 -13.07 7.76
N VAL A 423 -33.78 -12.14 6.85
CA VAL A 423 -32.43 -11.62 6.56
C VAL A 423 -32.46 -10.11 6.40
N MET A 424 -31.30 -9.50 6.59
CA MET A 424 -31.04 -8.12 6.19
C MET A 424 -30.04 -8.11 5.04
N ILE A 425 -30.13 -7.12 4.17
CA ILE A 425 -29.22 -6.95 3.02
C ILE A 425 -28.61 -5.55 3.05
N ASN A 426 -27.53 -5.33 2.33
CA ASN A 426 -27.00 -3.97 2.11
C ASN A 426 -27.61 -3.29 0.87
N GLU A 427 -27.25 -2.02 0.67
CA GLU A 427 -27.72 -1.21 -0.45
C GLU A 427 -27.22 -1.75 -1.80
N ALA A 428 -25.96 -2.21 -1.88
CA ALA A 428 -25.38 -2.82 -3.06
C ALA A 428 -26.15 -4.06 -3.51
N PHE A 429 -26.56 -4.91 -2.58
CA PHE A 429 -27.41 -6.07 -2.85
C PHE A 429 -28.76 -5.64 -3.44
N ALA A 430 -29.44 -4.69 -2.80
CA ALA A 430 -30.74 -4.21 -3.27
C ALA A 430 -30.64 -3.62 -4.68
N LYS A 431 -29.62 -2.81 -4.96
CA LYS A 431 -29.37 -2.22 -6.27
C LYS A 431 -29.07 -3.26 -7.36
N LYS A 432 -28.33 -4.32 -7.03
CA LYS A 432 -27.92 -5.36 -7.99
C LYS A 432 -29.08 -6.30 -8.33
N PHE A 433 -29.82 -6.78 -7.32
CA PHE A 433 -30.80 -7.85 -7.50
C PHE A 433 -32.26 -7.37 -7.55
N PHE A 434 -32.56 -6.15 -7.11
CA PHE A 434 -33.91 -5.55 -7.16
C PHE A 434 -33.87 -4.14 -7.78
N PRO A 435 -33.30 -3.96 -9.00
CA PRO A 435 -33.16 -2.64 -9.60
C PRO A 435 -34.53 -2.00 -9.87
N GLY A 436 -34.81 -0.88 -9.20
CA GLY A 436 -36.07 -0.15 -9.35
C GLY A 436 -37.27 -0.76 -8.61
N GLU A 437 -37.06 -1.82 -7.81
CA GLU A 437 -38.09 -2.45 -6.98
C GLU A 437 -37.79 -2.31 -5.48
N ASP A 438 -38.81 -2.47 -4.64
CA ASP A 438 -38.61 -2.61 -3.20
C ASP A 438 -38.22 -4.05 -2.85
N ALA A 439 -37.04 -4.23 -2.25
CA ALA A 439 -36.55 -5.51 -1.79
C ALA A 439 -37.20 -5.97 -0.46
N ILE A 440 -37.75 -5.04 0.33
CA ILE A 440 -38.38 -5.37 1.63
C ILE A 440 -39.59 -6.28 1.40
N GLY A 441 -39.69 -7.35 2.19
CA GLY A 441 -40.78 -8.33 2.12
C GLY A 441 -40.61 -9.39 1.02
N LYS A 442 -39.66 -9.23 0.11
CA LYS A 442 -39.30 -10.25 -0.88
C LYS A 442 -38.57 -11.40 -0.19
N ARG A 443 -38.64 -12.59 -0.80
CA ARG A 443 -37.98 -13.78 -0.27
C ARG A 443 -36.71 -14.11 -1.05
N VAL A 444 -35.72 -14.59 -0.33
CA VAL A 444 -34.49 -15.18 -0.87
C VAL A 444 -34.35 -16.60 -0.33
N ALA A 445 -33.59 -17.43 -1.03
CA ALA A 445 -33.20 -18.75 -0.56
C ALA A 445 -31.69 -18.76 -0.41
N LEU A 446 -31.22 -18.83 0.83
CA LEU A 446 -29.80 -18.85 1.12
C LEU A 446 -29.18 -20.21 0.75
N TRP A 447 -29.91 -21.31 0.89
CA TRP A 447 -29.38 -22.64 0.59
C TRP A 447 -30.12 -23.34 -0.55
N GLU A 448 -29.41 -24.21 -1.28
CA GLU A 448 -30.01 -25.06 -2.30
C GLU A 448 -30.60 -26.32 -1.66
N SER A 449 -31.89 -26.56 -1.89
CA SER A 449 -32.52 -27.85 -1.60
C SER A 449 -32.94 -28.54 -2.89
N PRO A 450 -32.64 -29.84 -3.08
CA PRO A 450 -33.17 -30.61 -4.20
C PRO A 450 -34.69 -30.81 -4.12
N ASP A 451 -35.31 -30.61 -2.95
CA ASP A 451 -36.77 -30.62 -2.76
C ASP A 451 -37.27 -29.22 -2.41
N LEU A 452 -38.11 -28.64 -3.29
CA LEU A 452 -38.77 -27.35 -3.08
C LEU A 452 -39.59 -27.27 -1.79
N LYS A 453 -40.15 -28.41 -1.34
CA LYS A 453 -40.95 -28.45 -0.12
C LYS A 453 -40.09 -28.28 1.14
N GLN A 454 -38.79 -28.46 1.01
CA GLN A 454 -37.80 -28.30 2.08
C GLN A 454 -36.97 -27.02 1.92
N LEU A 455 -37.19 -26.24 0.86
CA LEU A 455 -36.48 -24.98 0.62
C LEU A 455 -36.86 -23.96 1.68
N GLN A 456 -35.94 -23.68 2.59
CA GLN A 456 -36.10 -22.65 3.59
C GLN A 456 -35.83 -21.29 2.95
N THR A 457 -36.88 -20.47 2.82
CA THR A 457 -36.79 -19.11 2.30
C THR A 457 -36.79 -18.10 3.43
N GLN A 458 -35.96 -17.07 3.32
CA GLN A 458 -35.87 -15.98 4.28
C GLN A 458 -36.48 -14.71 3.70
N THR A 459 -37.25 -14.00 4.52
CA THR A 459 -37.82 -12.70 4.12
C THR A 459 -36.84 -11.57 4.39
N ILE A 460 -36.64 -10.70 3.40
CA ILE A 460 -35.83 -9.49 3.57
C ILE A 460 -36.60 -8.49 4.44
N VAL A 461 -36.09 -8.18 5.63
CA VAL A 461 -36.76 -7.30 6.61
C VAL A 461 -36.11 -5.93 6.76
N GLY A 462 -34.90 -5.74 6.24
CA GLY A 462 -34.21 -4.46 6.30
C GLY A 462 -33.10 -4.32 5.27
N ILE A 463 -32.78 -3.07 4.97
CA ILE A 463 -31.67 -2.66 4.10
C ILE A 463 -30.76 -1.75 4.90
N VAL A 464 -29.49 -2.13 5.06
CA VAL A 464 -28.45 -1.32 5.71
C VAL A 464 -27.60 -0.59 4.67
N ALA A 465 -27.01 0.55 5.06
CA ALA A 465 -26.01 1.23 4.25
C ALA A 465 -24.81 0.31 3.96
N ASP A 466 -24.15 0.54 2.84
CA ASP A 466 -23.00 -0.26 2.42
C ASP A 466 -21.84 -0.16 3.41
N ILE A 467 -21.48 -1.30 4.02
CA ILE A 467 -20.31 -1.44 4.88
C ILE A 467 -19.10 -1.77 4.02
N LYS A 468 -17.92 -1.19 4.30
CA LYS A 468 -16.66 -1.59 3.62
C LYS A 468 -16.20 -2.95 4.12
N GLN A 469 -16.02 -3.92 3.23
CA GLN A 469 -15.64 -5.30 3.59
C GLN A 469 -14.18 -5.67 3.27
N GLN A 470 -13.63 -5.27 2.13
CA GLN A 470 -12.27 -5.62 1.69
C GLN A 470 -11.38 -4.38 1.51
N GLY A 471 -11.09 -3.71 2.61
CA GLY A 471 -10.40 -2.43 2.64
C GLY A 471 -11.32 -1.25 2.31
N MET A 472 -10.79 -0.06 2.49
CA MET A 472 -11.50 1.19 2.18
C MET A 472 -11.40 1.58 0.71
N ASP A 473 -10.51 0.93 -0.03
CA ASP A 473 -10.17 1.24 -1.42
C ASP A 473 -11.10 0.58 -2.44
N LYS A 474 -11.76 -0.52 -2.05
CA LYS A 474 -12.71 -1.23 -2.90
C LYS A 474 -14.14 -0.72 -2.71
N PRO A 475 -14.99 -0.78 -3.74
CA PRO A 475 -16.43 -0.63 -3.55
C PRO A 475 -16.95 -1.71 -2.59
N ALA A 476 -18.05 -1.41 -1.90
CA ALA A 476 -18.72 -2.44 -1.10
C ALA A 476 -19.31 -3.51 -2.02
N GLY A 477 -19.17 -4.78 -1.64
CA GLY A 477 -19.82 -5.88 -2.36
C GLY A 477 -21.25 -6.09 -1.88
N THR A 478 -21.98 -6.97 -2.55
CA THR A 478 -23.29 -7.44 -2.11
C THR A 478 -23.17 -8.22 -0.80
N GLU A 479 -24.01 -7.89 0.17
CA GLU A 479 -23.92 -8.45 1.51
C GLU A 479 -25.29 -8.84 2.06
N VAL A 480 -25.35 -10.02 2.67
CA VAL A 480 -26.51 -10.52 3.41
C VAL A 480 -26.13 -10.81 4.86
N PHE A 481 -26.98 -10.38 5.78
CA PHE A 481 -26.85 -10.57 7.20
C PHE A 481 -27.91 -11.56 7.69
N VAL A 482 -27.45 -12.64 8.30
CA VAL A 482 -28.29 -13.71 8.83
C VAL A 482 -28.30 -13.66 10.35
N PRO A 483 -29.47 -13.66 11.00
CA PRO A 483 -29.55 -13.79 12.45
C PRO A 483 -28.89 -15.09 12.90
N TRP A 484 -27.89 -14.98 13.77
CA TRP A 484 -27.16 -16.16 14.26
C TRP A 484 -28.07 -17.19 14.97
N ARG A 485 -29.15 -16.73 15.61
CA ARG A 485 -30.18 -17.59 16.25
C ARG A 485 -30.99 -18.41 15.24
N GLN A 486 -31.02 -17.98 13.97
CA GLN A 486 -31.69 -18.66 12.86
C GLN A 486 -30.71 -19.40 11.95
N TYR A 487 -29.41 -19.40 12.27
CA TYR A 487 -28.40 -20.04 11.43
C TYR A 487 -28.67 -21.54 11.22
N GLU A 488 -29.10 -22.24 12.28
CA GLU A 488 -29.49 -23.67 12.21
C GLU A 488 -30.67 -23.93 11.27
N GLN A 489 -31.47 -22.92 10.92
CA GLN A 489 -32.62 -23.04 10.01
C GLN A 489 -32.23 -22.94 8.53
N LEU A 490 -30.99 -22.57 8.19
CA LEU A 490 -30.57 -22.38 6.80
C LEU A 490 -30.56 -23.70 5.97
N GLY A 491 -30.63 -24.85 6.63
CA GLY A 491 -30.97 -26.14 6.01
C GLY A 491 -29.84 -26.79 5.22
N GLY A 492 -28.97 -27.55 5.90
CA GLY A 492 -27.99 -28.47 5.32
C GLY A 492 -27.94 -29.78 6.12
N ALA A 493 -27.85 -30.94 5.45
CA ALA A 493 -27.96 -32.26 6.10
C ALA A 493 -26.81 -32.58 7.08
N ASP A 494 -25.66 -31.89 7.01
CA ASP A 494 -24.49 -32.06 7.89
C ASP A 494 -24.03 -30.76 8.61
N GLU A 495 -24.66 -29.60 8.36
CA GLU A 495 -24.28 -28.26 8.91
C GLU A 495 -25.21 -27.72 10.02
N GLN A 496 -25.83 -28.60 10.81
CA GLN A 496 -26.79 -28.23 11.88
C GLN A 496 -26.13 -27.66 13.15
N ALA A 497 -25.00 -26.98 13.04
CA ALA A 497 -24.33 -26.35 14.18
C ALA A 497 -24.23 -24.84 13.95
N ALA A 498 -24.54 -24.06 14.97
CA ALA A 498 -24.20 -22.63 14.95
C ALA A 498 -22.68 -22.45 14.74
N PRO A 499 -22.26 -21.27 14.22
CA PRO A 499 -20.86 -21.00 13.94
C PRO A 499 -20.00 -21.28 15.18
N THR A 500 -18.88 -21.97 15.00
CA THR A 500 -17.95 -22.25 16.09
C THR A 500 -16.93 -21.15 16.27
N SER A 501 -16.71 -20.28 15.28
CA SER A 501 -15.89 -19.08 15.40
C SER A 501 -16.75 -17.85 15.16
N LEU A 502 -16.67 -16.88 16.07
CA LEU A 502 -17.31 -15.57 15.93
C LEU A 502 -16.44 -14.49 16.57
N TYR A 503 -16.47 -13.30 15.98
CA TYR A 503 -16.02 -12.08 16.62
C TYR A 503 -17.11 -11.50 17.51
N ALA A 504 -16.75 -11.11 18.72
CA ALA A 504 -17.57 -10.22 19.52
C ALA A 504 -17.21 -8.76 19.22
N VAL A 505 -18.23 -7.91 19.12
CA VAL A 505 -18.08 -6.46 18.96
C VAL A 505 -18.87 -5.78 20.07
N ILE A 506 -18.18 -4.99 20.89
CA ILE A 506 -18.74 -4.30 22.04
C ILE A 506 -18.58 -2.80 21.85
N ARG A 507 -19.71 -2.09 21.78
CA ARG A 507 -19.72 -0.63 21.82
C ARG A 507 -19.67 -0.14 23.25
N THR A 508 -18.72 0.73 23.54
CA THR A 508 -18.40 1.19 24.89
C THR A 508 -18.83 2.64 25.10
N ILE A 509 -19.13 3.01 26.34
CA ILE A 509 -19.42 4.41 26.72
C ILE A 509 -18.12 5.19 26.98
N GLY A 510 -17.10 4.50 27.51
CA GLY A 510 -15.77 5.05 27.78
C GLY A 510 -14.68 4.39 26.94
N ALA A 511 -13.43 4.52 27.37
CA ALA A 511 -12.27 3.95 26.68
C ALA A 511 -12.38 2.42 26.54
N PRO A 512 -12.38 1.85 25.31
CA PRO A 512 -12.66 0.42 25.10
C PRO A 512 -11.68 -0.52 25.80
N GLN A 513 -10.41 -0.10 25.95
CA GLN A 513 -9.35 -0.94 26.52
C GLN A 513 -9.64 -1.32 27.99
N ASN A 514 -10.42 -0.50 28.70
CA ASN A 514 -10.75 -0.71 30.11
C ASN A 514 -11.68 -1.92 30.33
N LEU A 515 -12.40 -2.38 29.30
CA LEU A 515 -13.29 -3.55 29.40
C LEU A 515 -12.55 -4.89 29.23
N ALA A 516 -11.30 -4.89 28.78
CA ALA A 516 -10.54 -6.11 28.52
C ALA A 516 -10.50 -7.09 29.72
N PRO A 517 -10.21 -6.66 30.97
CA PRO A 517 -10.23 -7.56 32.13
C PRO A 517 -11.61 -8.16 32.41
N SER A 518 -12.68 -7.36 32.25
CA SER A 518 -14.06 -7.81 32.46
C SER A 518 -14.49 -8.83 31.40
N VAL A 519 -14.10 -8.62 30.14
CA VAL A 519 -14.32 -9.57 29.04
C VAL A 519 -13.65 -10.90 29.34
N HIS A 520 -12.37 -10.88 29.73
CA HIS A 520 -11.66 -12.10 30.12
C HIS A 520 -12.35 -12.84 31.27
N HIS A 521 -12.82 -12.12 32.29
CA HIS A 521 -13.52 -12.72 33.42
C HIS A 521 -14.84 -13.37 32.99
N VAL A 522 -15.65 -12.70 32.17
CA VAL A 522 -16.92 -13.24 31.64
C VAL A 522 -16.68 -14.54 30.87
N ILE A 523 -15.65 -14.58 30.03
CA ILE A 523 -15.36 -15.77 29.21
C ILE A 523 -14.83 -16.90 30.10
N ALA A 524 -13.91 -16.61 31.02
CA ALA A 524 -13.37 -17.61 31.95
C ALA A 524 -14.45 -18.20 32.88
N ASP A 525 -15.45 -17.40 33.29
CA ASP A 525 -16.60 -17.86 34.07
C ASP A 525 -17.54 -18.76 33.26
N LEU A 526 -17.66 -18.52 31.94
CA LEU A 526 -18.47 -19.36 31.05
C LEU A 526 -17.76 -20.68 30.72
N ASP A 527 -16.49 -20.60 30.32
CA ASP A 527 -15.60 -21.73 30.12
C ASP A 527 -14.12 -21.27 30.15
N PRO A 528 -13.31 -21.71 31.13
CA PRO A 528 -11.90 -21.35 31.24
C PRO A 528 -11.01 -21.98 30.15
N GLY A 529 -11.52 -22.95 29.40
CA GLY A 529 -10.85 -23.59 28.28
C GLY A 529 -10.89 -22.80 26.98
N ILE A 530 -11.66 -21.71 26.91
CA ILE A 530 -11.79 -20.86 25.73
C ILE A 530 -10.75 -19.72 25.77
N PRO A 531 -9.82 -19.65 24.81
CA PRO A 531 -8.94 -18.50 24.69
C PRO A 531 -9.67 -17.29 24.09
N VAL A 532 -9.30 -16.09 24.55
CA VAL A 532 -9.70 -14.84 23.90
C VAL A 532 -8.59 -14.44 22.93
N SER A 533 -8.84 -14.54 21.63
CA SER A 533 -7.88 -14.15 20.60
C SER A 533 -8.20 -12.77 20.04
N LYS A 534 -7.19 -12.11 19.46
CA LYS A 534 -7.32 -10.82 18.75
C LYS A 534 -8.08 -9.73 19.53
N LEU A 535 -7.93 -9.68 20.85
CA LEU A 535 -8.54 -8.63 21.69
C LEU A 535 -7.90 -7.27 21.42
N ARG A 536 -8.62 -6.37 20.75
CA ARG A 536 -8.12 -5.07 20.31
C ARG A 536 -9.25 -4.08 20.10
N THR A 537 -8.91 -2.80 20.01
CA THR A 537 -9.92 -1.80 19.63
C THR A 537 -10.18 -1.83 18.13
N MET A 538 -11.35 -1.40 17.69
CA MET A 538 -11.62 -1.28 16.26
C MET A 538 -10.77 -0.19 15.60
N ASP A 539 -10.32 0.83 16.36
CA ASP A 539 -9.32 1.80 15.89
C ASP A 539 -7.99 1.11 15.53
N ASP A 540 -7.55 0.12 16.31
CA ASP A 540 -6.36 -0.68 16.00
C ASP A 540 -6.57 -1.53 14.73
N VAL A 541 -7.75 -2.12 14.56
CA VAL A 541 -8.14 -2.86 13.33
C VAL A 541 -8.09 -1.92 12.12
N MET A 542 -8.66 -0.71 12.24
CA MET A 542 -8.64 0.29 11.18
C MET A 542 -7.22 0.79 10.87
N TRP A 543 -6.39 0.97 11.90
CA TRP A 543 -5.00 1.39 11.77
C TRP A 543 -4.16 0.37 11.01
N GLU A 544 -4.42 -0.91 11.25
CA GLU A 544 -3.82 -2.04 10.54
C GLU A 544 -4.31 -2.14 9.09
N ALA A 545 -5.61 -1.90 8.84
CA ALA A 545 -6.19 -1.95 7.50
C ALA A 545 -5.59 -0.91 6.52
N VAL A 546 -5.11 0.24 7.00
CA VAL A 546 -4.46 1.28 6.16
C VAL A 546 -2.95 1.28 6.23
N ALA A 547 -2.37 0.28 6.88
CA ALA A 547 -0.98 0.37 7.28
C ALA A 547 -0.02 0.35 6.06
N ARG A 548 -0.40 -0.36 5.00
CA ARG A 548 0.31 -0.35 3.71
C ARG A 548 0.22 1.01 2.97
N PRO A 549 -0.97 1.56 2.65
CA PRO A 549 -1.07 2.91 2.09
C PRO A 549 -0.33 3.98 2.92
N ARG A 550 -0.43 3.90 4.26
CA ARG A 550 0.26 4.82 5.19
C ARG A 550 1.78 4.77 5.03
N PHE A 551 2.34 3.56 5.00
CA PHE A 551 3.78 3.34 4.81
C PHE A 551 4.30 3.91 3.48
N LEU A 552 3.54 3.67 2.40
CA LEU A 552 3.88 4.17 1.06
C LEU A 552 3.86 5.70 0.99
N THR A 553 2.84 6.32 1.59
CA THR A 553 2.74 7.76 1.71
C THR A 553 3.91 8.34 2.48
N PHE A 554 4.35 7.69 3.56
CA PHE A 554 5.54 8.11 4.32
C PHE A 554 6.83 8.06 3.48
N LEU A 555 7.06 6.97 2.74
CA LEU A 555 8.24 6.85 1.87
C LEU A 555 8.26 7.91 0.76
N LEU A 556 7.12 8.10 0.07
CA LEU A 556 6.99 9.11 -0.98
C LEU A 556 7.16 10.53 -0.44
N ALA A 557 6.53 10.85 0.70
CA ALA A 557 6.72 12.14 1.36
C ALA A 557 8.20 12.38 1.73
N SER A 558 8.90 11.35 2.20
CA SER A 558 10.34 11.40 2.49
C SER A 558 11.17 11.66 1.23
N PHE A 559 10.89 10.97 0.12
CA PHE A 559 11.56 11.20 -1.16
C PHE A 559 11.30 12.60 -1.73
N ALA A 560 10.07 13.12 -1.63
CA ALA A 560 9.74 14.49 -2.00
C ALA A 560 10.52 15.51 -1.14
N GLY A 561 10.61 15.28 0.17
CA GLY A 561 11.41 16.10 1.08
C GLY A 561 12.89 16.13 0.70
N ILE A 562 13.48 14.95 0.42
CA ILE A 562 14.87 14.83 -0.04
C ILE A 562 15.07 15.53 -1.39
N ALA A 563 14.14 15.38 -2.33
CA ALA A 563 14.21 16.03 -3.63
C ALA A 563 14.16 17.56 -3.52
N LEU A 564 13.30 18.11 -2.67
CA LEU A 564 13.24 19.54 -2.38
C LEU A 564 14.54 20.05 -1.75
N LEU A 565 15.11 19.29 -0.80
CA LEU A 565 16.38 19.63 -0.17
C LEU A 565 17.52 19.63 -1.20
N LEU A 566 17.60 18.62 -2.05
CA LEU A 566 18.60 18.53 -3.10
C LEU A 566 18.44 19.68 -4.12
N ALA A 567 17.22 19.96 -4.57
CA ALA A 567 16.94 21.11 -5.44
C ALA A 567 17.39 22.43 -4.81
N ALA A 568 17.13 22.63 -3.51
CA ALA A 568 17.60 23.80 -2.78
C ALA A 568 19.14 23.87 -2.74
N VAL A 569 19.83 22.74 -2.50
CA VAL A 569 21.30 22.66 -2.52
C VAL A 569 21.86 22.98 -3.91
N GLY A 570 21.25 22.45 -4.98
CA GLY A 570 21.64 22.70 -6.36
C GLY A 570 21.50 24.17 -6.75
N ILE A 571 20.35 24.76 -6.44
CA ILE A 571 20.10 26.20 -6.66
C ILE A 571 21.10 27.04 -5.87
N TYR A 572 21.33 26.73 -4.59
CA TYR A 572 22.33 27.41 -3.76
C TYR A 572 23.71 27.34 -4.41
N GLY A 573 24.17 26.14 -4.80
CA GLY A 573 25.48 25.93 -5.42
C GLY A 573 25.63 26.69 -6.74
N VAL A 574 24.56 26.79 -7.54
CA VAL A 574 24.59 27.55 -8.79
C VAL A 574 24.63 29.05 -8.55
N MET A 575 23.83 29.56 -7.63
CA MET A 575 23.78 30.98 -7.32
C MET A 575 25.04 31.45 -6.60
N ALA A 576 25.56 30.69 -5.63
CA ALA A 576 26.81 31.00 -4.94
C ALA A 576 27.99 31.14 -5.91
N HIS A 577 28.11 30.22 -6.87
CA HIS A 577 29.18 30.27 -7.87
C HIS A 577 28.95 31.38 -8.91
N THR A 578 27.70 31.66 -9.29
CA THR A 578 27.39 32.79 -10.19
C THR A 578 27.77 34.13 -9.54
N VAL A 579 27.47 34.29 -8.25
CA VAL A 579 27.91 35.45 -7.47
C VAL A 579 29.43 35.53 -7.42
N ALA A 580 30.12 34.40 -7.16
CA ALA A 580 31.58 34.35 -7.14
C ALA A 580 32.21 34.73 -8.50
N GLN A 581 31.67 34.26 -9.62
CA GLN A 581 32.16 34.62 -10.96
C GLN A 581 31.88 36.08 -11.33
N ARG A 582 30.83 36.68 -10.77
CA ARG A 582 30.45 38.07 -11.01
C ARG A 582 30.94 39.03 -9.93
N THR A 583 31.83 38.61 -9.03
CA THR A 583 32.34 39.45 -7.95
C THR A 583 32.93 40.76 -8.47
N HIS A 584 33.66 40.73 -9.59
CA HIS A 584 34.22 41.93 -10.21
C HIS A 584 33.14 42.86 -10.81
N GLU A 585 32.16 42.31 -11.54
CA GLU A 585 31.01 43.08 -12.07
C GLU A 585 30.19 43.70 -10.93
N ILE A 586 29.96 42.94 -9.85
CA ILE A 586 29.23 43.39 -8.66
C ILE A 586 30.04 44.49 -7.95
N GLY A 587 31.35 44.31 -7.77
CA GLY A 587 32.25 45.30 -7.19
C GLY A 587 32.29 46.60 -7.99
N LEU A 588 32.32 46.52 -9.32
CA LEU A 588 32.25 47.69 -10.20
C LEU A 588 30.92 48.43 -10.04
N ARG A 589 29.79 47.71 -9.99
CA ARG A 589 28.48 48.35 -9.78
C ARG A 589 28.35 49.00 -8.41
N VAL A 590 28.86 48.35 -7.37
CA VAL A 590 28.88 48.92 -6.02
C VAL A 590 29.80 50.15 -5.97
N ALA A 591 30.95 50.12 -6.64
CA ALA A 591 31.83 51.29 -6.79
C ALA A 591 31.17 52.44 -7.57
N LEU A 592 30.30 52.13 -8.54
CA LEU A 592 29.48 53.10 -9.27
C LEU A 592 28.21 53.56 -8.50
N GLY A 593 28.04 53.16 -7.23
CA GLY A 593 26.96 53.62 -6.36
C GLY A 593 25.70 52.75 -6.31
N ALA A 594 25.76 51.49 -6.79
CA ALA A 594 24.62 50.59 -6.72
C ALA A 594 24.23 50.25 -5.27
N GLN A 595 22.96 50.40 -4.93
CA GLN A 595 22.46 50.10 -3.59
C GLN A 595 22.41 48.58 -3.32
N PRO A 596 22.55 48.12 -2.05
CA PRO A 596 22.43 46.71 -1.68
C PRO A 596 21.11 46.05 -2.11
N ALA A 597 20.02 46.82 -2.19
CA ALA A 597 18.74 46.33 -2.72
C ALA A 597 18.81 45.98 -4.22
N GLN A 598 19.51 46.78 -5.02
CA GLN A 598 19.66 46.54 -6.47
C GLN A 598 20.50 45.30 -6.76
N VAL A 599 21.56 45.07 -5.98
CA VAL A 599 22.40 43.86 -6.08
C VAL A 599 21.60 42.61 -5.67
N ARG A 600 20.82 42.66 -4.59
CA ARG A 600 19.92 41.54 -4.20
C ARG A 600 18.87 41.26 -5.26
N ALA A 601 18.20 42.29 -5.76
CA ALA A 601 17.16 42.14 -6.79
C ALA A 601 17.70 41.48 -8.07
N MET A 602 18.95 41.81 -8.46
CA MET A 602 19.60 41.14 -9.60
C MET A 602 19.77 39.63 -9.37
N VAL A 603 20.31 39.24 -8.21
CA VAL A 603 20.55 37.83 -7.88
C VAL A 603 19.23 37.07 -7.77
N LEU A 604 18.23 37.66 -7.10
CA LEU A 604 16.91 37.07 -6.93
C LEU A 604 16.16 36.94 -8.27
N ARG A 605 16.23 37.94 -9.16
CA ARG A 605 15.59 37.85 -10.50
C ARG A 605 16.18 36.75 -11.36
N GLN A 606 17.49 36.52 -11.26
CA GLN A 606 18.15 35.42 -11.95
C GLN A 606 17.77 34.05 -11.38
N ALA A 607 17.65 33.93 -10.07
CA ALA A 607 17.11 32.73 -9.44
C ALA A 607 15.66 32.49 -9.85
N ALA A 608 14.81 33.52 -9.75
CA ALA A 608 13.39 33.46 -10.07
C ALA A 608 13.13 33.02 -11.50
N THR A 609 13.96 33.44 -12.47
CA THR A 609 13.84 32.97 -13.86
C THR A 609 14.11 31.48 -13.99
N LEU A 610 15.16 30.96 -13.34
CA LEU A 610 15.46 29.51 -13.36
C LEU A 610 14.35 28.69 -12.70
N VAL A 611 13.86 29.17 -11.56
CA VAL A 611 12.77 28.54 -10.81
C VAL A 611 11.49 28.55 -11.62
N ALA A 612 11.08 29.70 -12.17
CA ALA A 612 9.87 29.81 -12.97
C ALA A 612 9.91 28.90 -14.21
N THR A 613 11.06 28.84 -14.91
CA THR A 613 11.21 27.94 -16.07
C THR A 613 11.18 26.46 -15.65
N GLY A 614 11.88 26.08 -14.57
CA GLY A 614 11.88 24.71 -14.07
C GLY A 614 10.51 24.26 -13.59
N VAL A 615 9.81 25.11 -12.85
CA VAL A 615 8.43 24.88 -12.41
C VAL A 615 7.49 24.74 -13.60
N ALA A 616 7.54 25.65 -14.57
CA ALA A 616 6.67 25.57 -15.75
C ALA A 616 6.89 24.26 -16.54
N ILE A 617 8.14 23.85 -16.73
CA ILE A 617 8.47 22.57 -17.39
C ILE A 617 7.99 21.39 -16.55
N GLY A 618 8.26 21.38 -15.24
CA GLY A 618 7.85 20.30 -14.35
C GLY A 618 6.33 20.14 -14.29
N LEU A 619 5.59 21.24 -14.24
CA LEU A 619 4.12 21.24 -14.32
C LEU A 619 3.65 20.65 -15.65
N GLY A 620 4.23 21.09 -16.78
CA GLY A 620 3.90 20.57 -18.10
C GLY A 620 4.17 19.07 -18.24
N VAL A 621 5.31 18.60 -17.72
CA VAL A 621 5.67 17.17 -17.68
C VAL A 621 4.70 16.39 -16.81
N ALA A 622 4.35 16.89 -15.62
CA ALA A 622 3.41 16.21 -14.72
C ALA A 622 2.01 16.07 -15.33
N VAL A 623 1.52 17.12 -16.00
CA VAL A 623 0.24 17.08 -16.73
C VAL A 623 0.32 16.12 -17.93
N GLY A 624 1.43 16.10 -18.67
CA GLY A 624 1.64 15.12 -19.74
C GLY A 624 1.69 13.68 -19.22
N LEU A 625 2.29 13.47 -18.05
CA LEU A 625 2.39 12.16 -17.42
C LEU A 625 1.02 11.64 -16.95
N GLN A 626 0.08 12.53 -16.59
CA GLN A 626 -1.30 12.16 -16.24
C GLN A 626 -1.94 11.25 -17.29
N ALA A 627 -1.79 11.56 -18.58
CA ALA A 627 -2.40 10.77 -19.65
C ALA A 627 -1.83 9.34 -19.72
N VAL A 628 -0.55 9.17 -19.43
CA VAL A 628 0.11 7.86 -19.37
C VAL A 628 -0.34 7.10 -18.12
N LEU A 629 -0.47 7.79 -16.99
CA LEU A 629 -0.89 7.19 -15.71
C LEU A 629 -2.36 6.78 -15.75
N ASP A 630 -3.26 7.57 -16.34
CA ASP A 630 -4.69 7.24 -16.47
C ASP A 630 -4.92 5.97 -17.30
N ALA A 631 -4.08 5.75 -18.32
CA ALA A 631 -4.13 4.55 -19.16
C ALA A 631 -3.64 3.27 -18.46
N SER A 632 -2.96 3.36 -17.31
CA SER A 632 -2.29 2.20 -16.68
C SER A 632 -2.54 2.03 -15.18
N LEU A 633 -3.04 3.05 -14.46
CA LEU A 633 -3.07 3.11 -12.98
C LEU A 633 -4.39 3.64 -12.41
N THR A 634 -5.51 3.42 -13.11
CA THR A 634 -6.83 4.04 -12.85
C THR A 634 -7.34 3.86 -11.41
N ASN A 635 -6.88 2.83 -10.69
CA ASN A 635 -7.30 2.52 -9.32
C ASN A 635 -6.29 2.96 -8.23
N LEU A 636 -5.09 3.40 -8.57
CA LEU A 636 -4.03 3.65 -7.57
C LEU A 636 -4.14 5.02 -6.89
N PHE A 637 -4.73 6.01 -7.57
CA PHE A 637 -4.80 7.40 -7.11
C PHE A 637 -6.19 7.81 -6.61
N TYR A 638 -7.13 6.87 -6.42
CA TYR A 638 -8.43 7.15 -5.80
C TYR A 638 -9.22 8.31 -6.44
N GLY A 639 -9.07 8.46 -7.76
CA GLY A 639 -9.67 9.55 -8.54
C GLY A 639 -8.98 10.92 -8.39
N GLU A 640 -7.86 11.02 -7.67
CA GLU A 640 -6.99 12.20 -7.68
C GLU A 640 -6.21 12.27 -9.00
N ARG A 641 -6.04 13.49 -9.51
CA ARG A 641 -5.35 13.75 -10.79
C ARG A 641 -4.12 14.61 -10.55
N LEU A 642 -3.04 14.32 -11.26
CA LEU A 642 -1.83 15.16 -11.29
C LEU A 642 -2.16 16.58 -11.79
N SER A 643 -3.21 16.74 -12.59
CA SER A 643 -3.63 18.02 -13.18
C SER A 643 -4.51 18.90 -12.27
N GLN A 644 -4.74 18.53 -11.00
CA GLN A 644 -5.58 19.34 -10.12
C GLN A 644 -4.99 20.74 -9.86
N PRO A 645 -5.70 21.84 -10.20
CA PRO A 645 -5.13 23.20 -10.19
C PRO A 645 -4.62 23.66 -8.82
N VAL A 646 -5.40 23.42 -7.76
CA VAL A 646 -5.03 23.81 -6.38
C VAL A 646 -3.72 23.14 -5.94
N MET A 647 -3.54 21.88 -6.31
CA MET A 647 -2.32 21.14 -6.01
C MET A 647 -1.13 21.68 -6.79
N LEU A 648 -1.29 21.90 -8.09
CA LEU A 648 -0.24 22.43 -8.95
C LEU A 648 0.27 23.80 -8.44
N VAL A 649 -0.65 24.67 -8.01
CA VAL A 649 -0.31 25.96 -7.38
C VAL A 649 0.43 25.73 -6.05
N GLY A 650 -0.06 24.83 -5.20
CA GLY A 650 0.58 24.48 -3.93
C GLY A 650 2.02 24.00 -4.10
N VAL A 651 2.28 23.10 -5.05
CA VAL A 651 3.63 22.59 -5.34
C VAL A 651 4.52 23.68 -5.93
N ALA A 652 4.02 24.48 -6.87
CA ALA A 652 4.74 25.60 -7.44
C ALA A 652 5.18 26.60 -6.36
N LEU A 653 4.30 26.91 -5.41
CA LEU A 653 4.61 27.76 -4.25
C LEU A 653 5.66 27.12 -3.35
N ALA A 654 5.52 25.85 -2.99
CA ALA A 654 6.45 25.14 -2.12
C ALA A 654 7.88 25.12 -2.70
N VAL A 655 8.02 24.78 -3.99
CA VAL A 655 9.30 24.78 -4.69
C VAL A 655 9.87 26.20 -4.81
N THR A 656 9.02 27.18 -5.07
CA THR A 656 9.45 28.60 -5.14
C THR A 656 9.97 29.09 -3.79
N ILE A 657 9.28 28.77 -2.69
CA ILE A 657 9.71 29.11 -1.33
C ILE A 657 11.06 28.44 -1.01
N ALA A 658 11.19 27.15 -1.29
CA ALA A 658 12.45 26.42 -1.09
C ALA A 658 13.61 27.06 -1.87
N ALA A 659 13.36 27.46 -3.13
CA ALA A 659 14.35 28.13 -3.95
C ALA A 659 14.69 29.55 -3.45
N LEU A 660 13.71 30.32 -2.98
CA LEU A 660 13.95 31.64 -2.39
C LEU A 660 14.81 31.54 -1.12
N LEU A 661 14.51 30.56 -0.26
CA LEU A 661 15.31 30.27 0.93
C LEU A 661 16.74 29.88 0.57
N ALA A 662 16.93 29.01 -0.42
CA ALA A 662 18.23 28.60 -0.92
C ALA A 662 19.05 29.78 -1.49
N THR A 663 18.39 30.77 -2.09
CA THR A 663 19.05 31.90 -2.76
C THR A 663 19.26 33.12 -1.88
N TRP A 664 18.63 33.15 -0.69
CA TRP A 664 18.79 34.20 0.29
C TRP A 664 20.25 34.38 0.74
N ILE A 665 20.96 33.28 1.02
CA ILE A 665 22.35 33.33 1.49
C ILE A 665 23.30 33.88 0.39
N PRO A 666 23.31 33.34 -0.85
CA PRO A 666 24.10 33.90 -1.95
C PRO A 666 23.76 35.37 -2.26
N ALA A 667 22.48 35.76 -2.24
CA ALA A 667 22.06 37.14 -2.47
C ALA A 667 22.59 38.08 -1.39
N ARG A 668 22.56 37.66 -0.11
CA ARG A 668 23.15 38.43 0.99
C ARG A 668 24.67 38.52 0.86
N ARG A 669 25.36 37.44 0.47
CA ARG A 669 26.81 37.48 0.24
C ARG A 669 27.19 38.44 -0.89
N ALA A 670 26.41 38.49 -1.96
CA ALA A 670 26.63 39.42 -3.08
C ALA A 670 26.64 40.90 -2.64
N THR A 671 25.83 41.27 -1.65
CA THR A 671 25.81 42.66 -1.13
C THR A 671 27.02 43.04 -0.28
N LYS A 672 27.80 42.06 0.18
CA LYS A 672 28.98 42.28 1.02
C LYS A 672 30.28 42.34 0.24
N VAL A 673 30.21 42.36 -1.10
CA VAL A 673 31.40 42.48 -1.95
C VAL A 673 31.96 43.90 -1.82
N GLU A 674 33.23 44.02 -1.44
CA GLU A 674 33.88 45.31 -1.28
C GLU A 674 34.21 45.96 -2.64
N PRO A 675 34.07 47.29 -2.78
CA PRO A 675 34.44 48.02 -4.01
C PRO A 675 35.92 47.85 -4.37
N THR A 676 36.77 47.69 -3.36
CA THR A 676 38.23 47.52 -3.46
C THR A 676 38.63 46.30 -4.29
N VAL A 677 37.76 45.28 -4.37
CA VAL A 677 37.97 44.08 -5.19
C VAL A 677 37.95 44.41 -6.70
N ALA A 678 37.23 45.45 -7.12
CA ALA A 678 37.24 45.92 -8.51
C ALA A 678 38.55 46.64 -8.88
N LEU A 679 39.26 47.20 -7.89
CA LEU A 679 40.46 48.02 -8.06
C LEU A 679 41.78 47.23 -7.95
N ARG A 680 41.76 46.01 -7.40
CA ARG A 680 42.98 45.21 -7.12
C ARG A 680 43.37 44.20 -8.20
N SER A 681 42.60 44.08 -9.27
CA SER A 681 42.86 43.12 -10.34
C SER A 681 43.34 43.83 -11.61
N GLU A 682 44.63 44.14 -11.64
CA GLU A 682 45.46 44.21 -12.86
C GLU A 682 46.43 43.03 -12.87
#